data_AF-A0A238WRB2-F1
#
_entry.id   AF-A0A238WRB2-F1
#
_cell.length_a   1.000
_cell.length_b   1.000
_cell.length_c   1.000
_cell.angle_alpha   90.00
_cell.angle_beta   90.00
_cell.angle_gamma   90.00
#
_symmetry.space_group_name_H-M   'P 1'
#
loop_
_entity.id
_entity.type
_entity.pdbx_description
1 polymer ?
#
loop_
_entity_poly.entity_id
_entity_poly.type
_entity_poly.pdbx_seq_one_letter_code
_entity_poly.pdbx_strand_id
1 'polypeptide(L)'
;MDISGETLDGTGATVTVREEVGTGVHWRTHRGVTAAGDPVAVRTLLGTVPESAYDRFDSLCRQWRTIAGRQSVRSIVGWGVEPEPWVAVEYAGDEIERLANGETVTSAQACDAATKLSLGDGICEAIRTYGRYGSTRTHLAVHPESVTFRRDGDEPIPVVGDWGVSRLVEEPPVTPYTAPEQIDGSDAAVTERTDVYRIGALMYTLIADEEPFADVRDAALPEAIGDGIRSTSDGLDTLPERVRDPIARAMAPDPGDRHASVYELQAALSASAPRTPADERRVQTLGTIDEPPQEGPDGIDDRDTAAQAAMTTTSDGSEAADETTAANHDDGETVEGSEDTEASEEVWEDTDGASPEETREDTAGSDGESMASDSDTTDAGGGRSASDDEPTGSSSEGMTNTRRWAPAVTFLLMMTVLVSVVAYGAVALGMLPPVGDIMGTGETADSIDGVVLDAEGEDAEAISDAEIQLLDQNNSIRNSTETNNDGEFAFVDLESGGEYRLSVTADDHNFAEKSVTAGETGLELTPIADDEGVTGTVVDAADGEVISEATVDLFDEEGEHLDSTTTDEEGAFSFLVENREAMYILEADADGYDPGTVEEVITDESVTIELEESTTVVEGTVRDNSDGEPIGGATITAEDDAGNIQTTETDVDGNYQLELVHGQYEFTVDADGFATRTESVPVEGDTVVQDFELDAQASWSGSVFEAGNEDQILNGAEITLSVDDDVVDEEISDTNGEFTFTNLDPVEHTAEVRRAGSVDKVKMIEFEPGEERHEDIRLTPE
;
A
#
# COMPACT_ATOMS: atom_id res chain seq x y z
N MET A 1 1.62 29.52 7.67
CA MET A 1 1.74 31.00 7.73
C MET A 1 1.37 31.57 6.36
N ASP A 2 1.58 32.87 6.12
CA ASP A 2 1.74 33.41 4.77
C ASP A 2 3.24 33.54 4.51
N ILE A 3 3.75 32.74 3.57
CA ILE A 3 5.17 32.62 3.20
C ILE A 3 5.48 33.33 1.87
N SER A 4 4.54 34.12 1.34
CA SER A 4 4.65 34.79 0.04
C SER A 4 5.85 35.76 -0.01
N GLY A 5 6.83 35.46 -0.87
CA GLY A 5 8.05 36.25 -1.02
C GLY A 5 9.20 35.85 -0.08
N GLU A 6 9.05 34.79 0.71
CA GLU A 6 10.17 34.19 1.46
C GLU A 6 11.05 33.31 0.53
N THR A 7 12.28 33.06 0.97
CA THR A 7 13.18 32.08 0.35
C THR A 7 13.37 30.95 1.33
N LEU A 8 12.88 29.77 0.95
CA LEU A 8 12.98 28.54 1.72
C LEU A 8 14.23 27.79 1.25
N ASP A 9 15.04 27.33 2.20
CA ASP A 9 16.24 26.53 1.96
C ASP A 9 16.04 25.16 2.59
N GLY A 10 16.38 24.10 1.88
CA GLY A 10 15.95 22.75 2.23
C GLY A 10 16.61 21.67 1.38
N THR A 11 16.22 20.42 1.60
CA THR A 11 16.74 19.27 0.85
C THR A 11 16.25 19.32 -0.59
N GLY A 12 17.12 18.97 -1.54
CA GLY A 12 16.79 18.95 -2.97
C GLY A 12 16.86 20.31 -3.67
N ALA A 13 16.29 21.37 -3.09
CA ALA A 13 16.29 22.71 -3.71
C ALA A 13 16.07 23.86 -2.73
N THR A 14 16.79 24.98 -2.94
CA THR A 14 16.40 26.31 -2.44
C THR A 14 15.32 26.91 -3.35
N VAL A 15 14.22 27.41 -2.78
CA VAL A 15 13.04 27.89 -3.52
C VAL A 15 12.61 29.28 -3.04
N THR A 16 12.32 30.19 -3.98
CA THR A 16 11.67 31.48 -3.67
C THR A 16 10.17 31.39 -3.90
N VAL A 17 9.39 31.61 -2.85
CA VAL A 17 7.93 31.57 -2.86
C VAL A 17 7.36 32.86 -3.46
N ARG A 18 6.27 32.77 -4.21
CA ARG A 18 5.57 33.88 -4.86
C ARG A 18 4.12 33.96 -4.37
N GLU A 19 3.16 34.23 -5.24
CA GLU A 19 1.73 34.31 -4.90
C GLU A 19 1.10 32.97 -4.50
N GLU A 20 0.15 33.00 -3.55
CA GLU A 20 -0.79 31.90 -3.30
C GLU A 20 -1.65 31.65 -4.55
N VAL A 21 -1.78 30.37 -4.95
CA VAL A 21 -2.67 29.90 -6.02
C VAL A 21 -4.04 29.50 -5.45
N GLY A 22 -4.05 28.88 -4.28
CA GLY A 22 -5.25 28.48 -3.56
C GLY A 22 -4.94 27.72 -2.26
N THR A 23 -5.99 27.55 -1.45
CA THR A 23 -5.99 26.82 -0.18
C THR A 23 -7.12 25.78 -0.23
N GLY A 24 -6.78 24.50 -0.14
CA GLY A 24 -7.71 23.37 -0.09
C GLY A 24 -8.09 22.95 1.33
N VAL A 25 -8.27 21.64 1.53
CA VAL A 25 -8.56 20.97 2.80
C VAL A 25 -7.28 20.57 3.54
N HIS A 26 -6.28 20.05 2.82
CA HIS A 26 -5.02 19.58 3.41
C HIS A 26 -3.84 20.53 3.11
N TRP A 27 -3.90 21.27 2.00
CA TRP A 27 -2.77 22.05 1.49
C TRP A 27 -3.09 23.52 1.15
N ARG A 28 -2.22 24.45 1.54
CA ARG A 28 -2.06 25.75 0.85
C ARG A 28 -1.01 25.61 -0.23
N THR A 29 -1.29 26.07 -1.44
CA THR A 29 -0.39 25.99 -2.59
C THR A 29 -0.05 27.39 -3.12
N HIS A 30 1.24 27.67 -3.28
CA HIS A 30 1.80 28.89 -3.86
C HIS A 30 2.57 28.56 -5.13
N ARG A 31 2.73 29.55 -6.03
CA ARG A 31 3.77 29.47 -7.06
C ARG A 31 5.14 29.72 -6.41
N GLY A 32 6.18 29.08 -6.93
CA GLY A 32 7.56 29.34 -6.55
C GLY A 32 8.51 29.21 -7.74
N VAL A 33 9.79 29.50 -7.51
CA VAL A 33 10.88 29.16 -8.43
C VAL A 33 12.10 28.63 -7.70
N THR A 34 12.80 27.68 -8.33
CA THR A 34 14.11 27.19 -7.87
C THR A 34 15.18 28.30 -7.93
N ALA A 35 16.34 28.04 -7.33
CA ALA A 35 17.52 28.90 -7.51
C ALA A 35 18.05 28.98 -8.96
N ALA A 36 17.74 27.98 -9.81
CA ALA A 36 18.06 28.01 -11.25
C ALA A 36 17.03 28.81 -12.07
N GLY A 37 15.78 28.90 -11.58
CA GLY A 37 14.71 29.71 -12.15
C GLY A 37 13.47 28.93 -12.57
N ASP A 38 13.49 27.61 -12.44
CA ASP A 38 12.43 26.69 -12.87
C ASP A 38 11.16 26.89 -12.03
N PRO A 39 9.96 26.85 -12.63
CA PRO A 39 8.71 27.00 -11.91
C PRO A 39 8.40 25.75 -11.06
N VAL A 40 8.01 25.98 -9.81
CA VAL A 40 7.56 24.93 -8.88
C VAL A 40 6.27 25.34 -8.17
N ALA A 41 5.51 24.34 -7.69
CA ALA A 41 4.40 24.55 -6.77
C ALA A 41 4.87 24.30 -5.34
N VAL A 42 4.81 25.31 -4.47
CA VAL A 42 5.19 25.20 -3.06
C VAL A 42 3.95 24.97 -2.21
N ARG A 43 3.82 23.79 -1.61
CA ARG A 43 2.69 23.40 -0.78
C ARG A 43 3.10 23.38 0.71
N THR A 44 2.28 23.97 1.57
CA THR A 44 2.37 23.83 3.05
C THR A 44 1.09 23.24 3.61
N LEU A 45 1.24 22.47 4.69
CA LEU A 45 0.12 21.74 5.31
C LEU A 45 -0.83 22.65 6.09
N LEU A 46 -2.11 22.30 6.09
CA LEU A 46 -3.17 23.03 6.79
C LEU A 46 -3.42 22.48 8.19
N GLY A 47 -2.42 22.61 9.05
CA GLY A 47 -2.48 22.27 10.46
C GLY A 47 -1.11 22.39 11.13
N THR A 48 -1.00 21.95 12.38
CA THR A 48 0.30 21.77 13.03
C THR A 48 0.83 20.40 12.68
N VAL A 49 2.07 20.31 12.18
CA VAL A 49 2.87 19.09 12.25
C VAL A 49 3.74 19.22 13.51
N PRO A 50 3.74 18.25 14.44
CA PRO A 50 4.54 18.35 15.66
C PRO A 50 6.03 18.15 15.33
N GLU A 51 6.93 18.78 16.11
CA GLU A 51 8.39 18.66 15.89
C GLU A 51 8.88 17.20 15.93
N SER A 52 8.20 16.32 16.68
CA SER A 52 8.47 14.87 16.74
C SER A 52 8.15 14.11 15.45
N ALA A 53 7.37 14.69 14.53
CA ALA A 53 7.07 14.10 13.23
C ALA A 53 8.00 14.63 12.10
N TYR A 54 8.94 15.54 12.39
CA TYR A 54 9.79 16.15 11.38
C TYR A 54 10.75 15.14 10.73
N ASP A 55 11.32 14.22 11.50
CA ASP A 55 12.18 13.16 10.95
C ASP A 55 11.36 12.21 10.04
N ARG A 56 10.09 11.93 10.38
CA ARG A 56 9.17 11.12 9.55
C ARG A 56 8.75 11.87 8.28
N PHE A 57 8.49 13.17 8.36
CA PHE A 57 8.21 14.03 7.20
C PHE A 57 9.39 14.05 6.21
N ASP A 58 10.61 14.24 6.72
CA ASP A 58 11.84 14.21 5.92
C ASP A 58 12.08 12.83 5.29
N SER A 59 11.78 11.74 6.02
CA SER A 59 11.87 10.36 5.54
C SER A 59 10.88 10.06 4.41
N LEU A 60 9.59 10.42 4.58
CA LEU A 60 8.57 10.29 3.53
C LEU A 60 8.93 11.13 2.29
N CYS A 61 9.48 12.34 2.47
CA CYS A 61 9.94 13.16 1.35
C CYS A 61 11.15 12.57 0.61
N ARG A 62 12.06 11.87 1.31
CA ARG A 62 13.13 11.08 0.66
C ARG A 62 12.56 9.92 -0.15
N GLN A 63 11.65 9.14 0.41
CA GLN A 63 11.01 8.02 -0.31
C GLN A 63 10.23 8.51 -1.53
N TRP A 64 9.49 9.62 -1.41
CA TRP A 64 8.86 10.28 -2.56
C TRP A 64 9.90 10.72 -3.61
N ARG A 65 11.08 11.19 -3.19
CA ARG A 65 12.16 11.55 -4.12
C ARG A 65 12.72 10.34 -4.87
N THR A 66 12.82 9.16 -4.25
CA THR A 66 13.23 7.90 -4.90
C THR A 66 12.30 7.50 -6.05
N ILE A 67 10.99 7.76 -5.92
CA ILE A 67 9.99 7.37 -6.93
C ILE A 67 9.59 8.49 -7.91
N ALA A 68 10.25 9.66 -7.84
CA ALA A 68 9.96 10.82 -8.69
C ALA A 68 10.35 10.60 -10.17
N GLY A 69 9.89 11.48 -11.07
CA GLY A 69 10.17 11.38 -12.51
C GLY A 69 9.33 10.34 -13.27
N ARG A 70 8.84 9.29 -12.60
CA ARG A 70 7.89 8.31 -13.15
C ARG A 70 6.59 9.00 -13.58
N GLN A 71 6.03 8.64 -14.74
CA GLN A 71 4.91 9.38 -15.32
C GLN A 71 3.64 9.42 -14.46
N SER A 72 3.44 8.43 -13.58
CA SER A 72 2.32 8.35 -12.64
C SER A 72 2.57 8.99 -11.27
N VAL A 73 3.75 9.58 -11.05
CA VAL A 73 4.16 10.18 -9.78
C VAL A 73 4.41 11.67 -9.97
N ARG A 74 3.84 12.51 -9.10
CA ARG A 74 4.12 13.95 -9.08
C ARG A 74 5.53 14.19 -8.55
N SER A 75 6.42 14.74 -9.36
CA SER A 75 7.84 14.85 -8.98
C SER A 75 8.06 15.87 -7.84
N ILE A 76 8.70 15.44 -6.74
CA ILE A 76 9.14 16.32 -5.65
C ILE A 76 10.51 16.93 -5.96
N VAL A 77 10.58 18.26 -5.99
CA VAL A 77 11.77 19.04 -6.36
C VAL A 77 12.63 19.35 -5.14
N GLY A 78 12.01 19.63 -3.98
CA GLY A 78 12.68 19.83 -2.71
C GLY A 78 11.71 19.97 -1.53
N TRP A 79 12.21 19.97 -0.30
CA TRP A 79 11.38 20.05 0.92
C TRP A 79 12.17 20.60 2.12
N GLY A 80 11.45 21.00 3.17
CA GLY A 80 12.05 21.42 4.44
C GLY A 80 11.02 21.59 5.56
N VAL A 81 11.50 21.82 6.79
CA VAL A 81 10.68 21.97 8.00
C VAL A 81 10.65 23.38 8.59
N GLU A 82 11.53 24.28 8.12
CA GLU A 82 11.52 25.71 8.48
C GLU A 82 10.90 26.55 7.34
N PRO A 83 10.03 27.55 7.64
CA PRO A 83 9.53 27.92 8.96
C PRO A 83 8.40 27.02 9.48
N GLU A 84 7.79 26.23 8.59
CA GLU A 84 6.80 25.18 8.83
C GLU A 84 6.95 24.13 7.71
N PRO A 85 6.60 22.85 7.90
CA PRO A 85 6.81 21.82 6.87
C PRO A 85 6.22 22.13 5.49
N TRP A 86 7.09 22.07 4.48
CA TRP A 86 6.81 22.45 3.10
C TRP A 86 7.40 21.46 2.10
N VAL A 87 6.69 21.27 0.99
CA VAL A 87 7.19 20.55 -0.19
C VAL A 87 7.10 21.44 -1.43
N ALA A 88 8.13 21.41 -2.27
CA ALA A 88 8.13 21.97 -3.60
C ALA A 88 8.02 20.84 -4.62
N VAL A 89 7.00 20.86 -5.46
CA VAL A 89 6.76 19.87 -6.53
C VAL A 89 6.78 20.54 -7.90
N GLU A 90 6.90 19.74 -8.96
CA GLU A 90 6.90 20.22 -10.35
C GLU A 90 5.68 21.11 -10.68
N TYR A 91 5.87 22.15 -11.50
CA TYR A 91 4.78 23.06 -11.89
C TYR A 91 4.12 22.64 -13.21
N ALA A 92 3.06 21.84 -13.12
CA ALA A 92 2.30 21.34 -14.27
C ALA A 92 1.12 22.27 -14.69
N GLY A 93 1.33 23.59 -14.71
CA GLY A 93 0.35 24.56 -15.24
C GLY A 93 -1.04 24.46 -14.59
N ASP A 94 -2.08 24.34 -15.43
CA ASP A 94 -3.49 24.18 -15.04
C ASP A 94 -3.76 22.94 -14.15
N GLU A 95 -2.85 21.96 -14.05
CA GLU A 95 -2.95 20.92 -13.02
C GLU A 95 -2.77 21.48 -11.61
N ILE A 96 -1.81 22.38 -11.41
CA ILE A 96 -1.53 22.99 -10.10
C ILE A 96 -2.66 23.96 -9.71
N GLU A 97 -3.25 24.67 -10.66
CA GLU A 97 -4.38 25.55 -10.37
C GLU A 97 -5.63 24.74 -9.98
N ARG A 98 -5.89 23.60 -10.64
CA ARG A 98 -6.95 22.66 -10.22
C ARG A 98 -6.65 22.01 -8.88
N LEU A 99 -5.40 21.62 -8.63
CA LEU A 99 -4.94 21.02 -7.36
C LEU A 99 -5.07 21.97 -6.18
N ALA A 100 -4.81 23.26 -6.37
CA ALA A 100 -4.92 24.30 -5.35
C ALA A 100 -6.37 24.74 -5.05
N ASN A 101 -7.32 24.43 -5.94
CA ASN A 101 -8.73 24.83 -5.85
C ASN A 101 -9.72 23.66 -5.68
N GLY A 102 -9.24 22.42 -5.58
CA GLY A 102 -10.07 21.22 -5.42
C GLY A 102 -10.76 20.72 -6.70
N GLU A 103 -10.34 21.19 -7.88
CA GLU A 103 -10.96 20.88 -9.19
C GLU A 103 -10.25 19.74 -9.95
N THR A 104 -9.46 18.91 -9.27
CA THR A 104 -8.63 17.85 -9.88
C THR A 104 -9.47 16.82 -10.63
N VAL A 105 -10.43 16.22 -9.91
CA VAL A 105 -11.32 15.15 -10.40
C VAL A 105 -12.22 15.60 -11.54
N THR A 106 -12.55 16.89 -11.66
CA THR A 106 -13.52 17.42 -12.64
C THR A 106 -13.16 17.08 -14.09
N SER A 107 -11.86 17.03 -14.41
CA SER A 107 -11.35 16.64 -15.73
C SER A 107 -11.59 15.16 -16.07
N ALA A 108 -11.47 14.28 -15.06
CA ALA A 108 -11.66 12.84 -15.16
C ALA A 108 -13.14 12.43 -15.03
N GLN A 109 -13.93 13.16 -14.25
CA GLN A 109 -15.39 13.05 -14.18
C GLN A 109 -16.05 13.29 -15.55
N ALA A 110 -15.47 14.15 -16.40
CA ALA A 110 -15.94 14.40 -17.76
C ALA A 110 -15.62 13.27 -18.77
N CYS A 111 -14.73 12.33 -18.42
CA CYS A 111 -14.35 11.19 -19.26
C CYS A 111 -15.46 10.13 -19.35
N ASP A 112 -15.28 9.10 -20.19
CA ASP A 112 -16.16 7.92 -20.20
C ASP A 112 -15.74 6.88 -19.14
N ALA A 113 -16.65 5.94 -18.84
CA ALA A 113 -16.46 4.96 -17.77
C ALA A 113 -15.29 3.97 -18.00
N ALA A 114 -14.80 3.76 -19.23
CA ALA A 114 -13.57 2.98 -19.42
C ALA A 114 -12.36 3.81 -19.01
N THR A 115 -12.25 5.05 -19.49
CA THR A 115 -11.18 5.99 -19.09
C THR A 115 -11.15 6.21 -17.58
N LYS A 116 -12.31 6.39 -16.92
CA LYS A 116 -12.39 6.52 -15.46
C LYS A 116 -11.84 5.29 -14.72
N LEU A 117 -12.13 4.08 -15.20
CA LEU A 117 -11.60 2.85 -14.61
C LEU A 117 -10.10 2.63 -14.92
N SER A 118 -9.62 3.02 -16.11
CA SER A 118 -8.17 3.02 -16.42
C SER A 118 -7.37 4.02 -15.56
N LEU A 119 -7.97 5.15 -15.18
CA LEU A 119 -7.36 6.06 -14.21
C LEU A 119 -7.31 5.45 -12.79
N GLY A 120 -8.31 4.66 -12.40
CA GLY A 120 -8.27 3.87 -11.16
C GLY A 120 -7.18 2.81 -11.15
N ASP A 121 -7.06 2.07 -12.25
CA ASP A 121 -6.02 1.06 -12.47
C ASP A 121 -4.61 1.66 -12.34
N GLY A 122 -4.34 2.80 -12.98
CA GLY A 122 -3.07 3.52 -12.85
C GLY A 122 -2.81 4.14 -11.47
N ILE A 123 -3.84 4.47 -10.68
CA ILE A 123 -3.69 4.88 -9.27
C ILE A 123 -3.22 3.69 -8.43
N CYS A 124 -3.86 2.52 -8.59
CA CYS A 124 -3.45 1.29 -7.93
C CYS A 124 -2.01 0.91 -8.29
N GLU A 125 -1.65 0.99 -9.57
CA GLU A 125 -0.28 0.67 -10.03
C GLU A 125 0.76 1.63 -9.45
N ALA A 126 0.48 2.94 -9.39
CA ALA A 126 1.37 3.92 -8.78
C ALA A 126 1.61 3.64 -7.28
N ILE A 127 0.55 3.23 -6.55
CA ILE A 127 0.64 2.91 -5.12
C ILE A 127 1.39 1.60 -4.88
N ARG A 128 1.12 0.57 -5.69
CA ARG A 128 1.88 -0.70 -5.65
C ARG A 128 3.34 -0.52 -6.06
N THR A 129 3.63 0.39 -6.97
CA THR A 129 5.00 0.80 -7.33
C THR A 129 5.71 1.46 -6.14
N TYR A 130 5.04 2.34 -5.40
CA TYR A 130 5.62 2.94 -4.19
C TYR A 130 5.91 1.90 -3.11
N GLY A 131 4.97 0.98 -2.84
CA GLY A 131 5.15 -0.10 -1.86
C GLY A 131 6.23 -1.14 -2.22
N ARG A 132 6.78 -1.11 -3.46
CA ARG A 132 7.93 -1.93 -3.91
C ARG A 132 9.27 -1.19 -3.90
N TYR A 133 9.27 0.14 -3.91
CA TYR A 133 10.48 0.96 -4.04
C TYR A 133 10.59 2.01 -2.91
N GLY A 134 9.99 1.75 -1.76
CA GLY A 134 9.94 2.64 -0.62
C GLY A 134 9.64 1.88 0.66
N SER A 135 10.35 2.24 1.73
CA SER A 135 10.30 1.61 3.07
C SER A 135 9.01 1.91 3.85
N THR A 136 7.87 1.92 3.16
CA THR A 136 6.49 1.99 3.67
C THR A 136 5.55 1.38 2.63
N ARG A 137 4.97 0.22 2.92
CA ARG A 137 4.03 -0.47 2.00
C ARG A 137 2.73 0.31 1.71
N THR A 138 2.49 1.45 2.36
CA THR A 138 1.22 2.21 2.35
C THR A 138 1.40 3.71 2.08
N HIS A 139 0.45 4.32 1.38
CA HIS A 139 0.38 5.76 1.04
C HIS A 139 -0.48 6.53 2.07
N LEU A 140 -1.52 5.91 2.62
CA LEU A 140 -2.41 6.37 3.71
C LEU A 140 -3.16 7.71 3.52
N ALA A 141 -2.94 8.39 2.40
CA ALA A 141 -3.33 9.78 2.14
C ALA A 141 -3.99 9.99 0.77
N VAL A 142 -4.41 8.92 0.08
CA VAL A 142 -5.13 9.01 -1.20
C VAL A 142 -6.41 9.83 -1.05
N HIS A 143 -6.56 10.91 -1.83
CA HIS A 143 -7.72 11.82 -1.85
C HIS A 143 -7.62 12.80 -3.05
N PRO A 144 -8.65 13.61 -3.38
CA PRO A 144 -8.59 14.54 -4.52
C PRO A 144 -7.42 15.54 -4.52
N GLU A 145 -6.81 15.86 -3.37
CA GLU A 145 -5.64 16.74 -3.25
C GLU A 145 -4.27 16.03 -3.33
N SER A 146 -4.26 14.70 -3.53
CA SER A 146 -3.06 13.89 -3.76
C SER A 146 -2.95 13.42 -5.22
N VAL A 147 -4.02 13.53 -6.01
CA VAL A 147 -4.06 13.05 -7.40
C VAL A 147 -4.39 14.15 -8.39
N THR A 148 -3.82 14.03 -9.59
CA THR A 148 -4.05 14.89 -10.75
C THR A 148 -4.18 14.03 -12.01
N PHE A 149 -4.80 14.55 -13.08
CA PHE A 149 -5.11 13.76 -14.26
C PHE A 149 -4.70 14.48 -15.56
N ARG A 150 -3.95 13.74 -16.39
CA ARG A 150 -3.39 14.18 -17.69
C ARG A 150 -3.46 13.06 -18.71
N ARG A 151 -2.90 13.26 -19.90
CA ARG A 151 -2.74 12.22 -20.93
C ARG A 151 -1.44 12.40 -21.72
N ASP A 152 -0.85 11.28 -22.10
CA ASP A 152 0.02 11.21 -23.27
C ASP A 152 -0.80 10.66 -24.44
N GLY A 153 -0.72 11.24 -25.64
CA GLY A 153 -1.55 10.85 -26.78
C GLY A 153 -3.05 10.68 -26.44
N ASP A 154 -3.54 9.44 -26.52
CA ASP A 154 -4.89 9.00 -26.10
C ASP A 154 -4.88 8.08 -24.84
N GLU A 155 -3.76 8.04 -24.12
CA GLU A 155 -3.56 7.28 -22.87
C GLU A 155 -3.80 8.15 -21.63
N PRO A 156 -4.77 7.82 -20.77
CA PRO A 156 -5.10 8.61 -19.59
C PRO A 156 -4.18 8.28 -18.41
N ILE A 157 -3.47 9.27 -17.88
CA ILE A 157 -2.45 9.09 -16.84
C ILE A 157 -2.90 9.79 -15.55
N PRO A 158 -3.08 9.04 -14.44
CA PRO A 158 -3.17 9.62 -13.10
C PRO A 158 -1.76 9.97 -12.60
N VAL A 159 -1.64 11.07 -11.86
CA VAL A 159 -0.37 11.56 -11.30
C VAL A 159 -0.55 11.75 -9.80
N VAL A 160 0.08 10.88 -9.01
CA VAL A 160 -0.08 10.73 -7.56
C VAL A 160 1.09 11.37 -6.81
N GLY A 161 0.80 12.10 -5.74
CA GLY A 161 1.76 12.70 -4.81
C GLY A 161 1.21 12.70 -3.38
N ASP A 162 1.82 13.46 -2.46
CA ASP A 162 1.38 13.49 -1.05
C ASP A 162 1.41 12.10 -0.38
N TRP A 163 2.55 11.42 -0.50
CA TRP A 163 2.79 10.09 0.05
C TRP A 163 2.90 10.16 1.58
N GLY A 164 1.75 10.09 2.25
CA GLY A 164 1.60 10.07 3.71
C GLY A 164 1.86 11.40 4.42
N VAL A 165 2.55 12.37 3.81
CA VAL A 165 3.00 13.58 4.53
C VAL A 165 1.86 14.45 5.08
N SER A 166 0.69 14.52 4.42
CA SER A 166 -0.49 15.21 4.96
C SER A 166 -1.16 14.52 6.17
N ARG A 167 -0.83 13.25 6.44
CA ARG A 167 -1.31 12.53 7.64
C ARG A 167 -0.53 12.87 8.91
N LEU A 168 0.61 13.57 8.81
CA LEU A 168 1.47 13.95 9.95
C LEU A 168 0.99 15.18 10.73
N VAL A 169 -0.21 15.69 10.44
CA VAL A 169 -0.84 16.80 11.18
C VAL A 169 -1.45 16.28 12.49
N GLU A 170 -1.34 17.03 13.60
CA GLU A 170 -1.82 16.63 14.93
C GLU A 170 -3.33 16.30 14.98
N GLU A 171 -4.15 17.06 14.26
CA GLU A 171 -5.59 16.85 14.09
C GLU A 171 -5.92 16.84 12.58
N PRO A 172 -5.73 15.71 11.87
CA PRO A 172 -5.95 15.65 10.42
C PRO A 172 -7.46 15.70 10.11
N PRO A 173 -7.89 16.38 9.03
CA PRO A 173 -9.30 16.55 8.74
C PRO A 173 -9.98 15.23 8.35
N VAL A 174 -11.11 14.93 8.97
CA VAL A 174 -11.99 13.84 8.52
C VAL A 174 -12.72 14.27 7.25
N THR A 175 -12.59 13.47 6.19
CA THR A 175 -13.17 13.70 4.86
C THR A 175 -13.89 12.44 4.38
N PRO A 176 -14.68 12.49 3.29
CA PRO A 176 -15.28 11.29 2.68
C PRO A 176 -14.25 10.23 2.23
N TYR A 177 -12.97 10.60 2.16
CA TYR A 177 -11.83 9.76 1.79
C TYR A 177 -11.02 9.27 3.00
N THR A 178 -11.42 9.60 4.23
CA THR A 178 -10.80 9.08 5.46
C THR A 178 -11.44 7.73 5.79
N ALA A 179 -10.62 6.69 6.02
CA ALA A 179 -11.12 5.36 6.39
C ALA A 179 -11.51 5.31 7.89
N PRO A 180 -12.46 4.46 8.31
CA PRO A 180 -12.92 4.38 9.70
C PRO A 180 -11.79 4.24 10.73
N GLU A 181 -10.85 3.32 10.49
CA GLU A 181 -9.70 3.07 11.37
C GLU A 181 -8.79 4.29 11.55
N GLN A 182 -8.76 5.20 10.56
CA GLN A 182 -8.01 6.46 10.63
C GLN A 182 -8.73 7.55 11.45
N ILE A 183 -9.97 7.30 11.89
CA ILE A 183 -10.77 8.18 12.76
C ILE A 183 -10.69 7.71 14.21
N ASP A 184 -10.74 6.40 14.43
CA ASP A 184 -10.71 5.80 15.77
C ASP A 184 -9.34 5.90 16.47
N GLY A 185 -8.28 6.19 15.70
CA GLY A 185 -6.95 6.54 16.22
C GLY A 185 -6.09 5.35 16.66
N SER A 186 -6.43 4.14 16.21
CA SER A 186 -5.57 2.97 16.37
C SER A 186 -4.62 2.86 15.18
N ASP A 187 -3.38 3.32 15.32
CA ASP A 187 -2.36 3.21 14.26
C ASP A 187 -2.10 1.73 13.88
N ALA A 188 -2.25 0.79 14.82
CA ALA A 188 -2.15 -0.65 14.57
C ALA A 188 -3.27 -1.23 13.68
N ALA A 189 -4.37 -0.51 13.46
CA ALA A 189 -5.41 -0.91 12.51
C ALA A 189 -5.17 -0.36 11.09
N VAL A 190 -4.17 0.50 10.90
CA VAL A 190 -3.91 1.22 9.64
C VAL A 190 -2.96 0.41 8.75
N THR A 191 -3.55 -0.35 7.82
CA THR A 191 -2.86 -1.33 6.96
C THR A 191 -2.97 -0.96 5.47
N GLU A 192 -2.50 -1.81 4.54
CA GLU A 192 -2.74 -1.58 3.11
C GLU A 192 -4.24 -1.54 2.74
N ARG A 193 -5.10 -2.18 3.56
CA ARG A 193 -6.55 -2.14 3.41
C ARG A 193 -7.14 -0.77 3.72
N THR A 194 -6.39 0.10 4.40
CA THR A 194 -6.73 1.52 4.49
C THR A 194 -6.65 2.18 3.12
N ASP A 195 -5.59 1.98 2.35
CA ASP A 195 -5.50 2.54 0.99
C ASP A 195 -6.53 1.91 0.04
N VAL A 196 -6.89 0.64 0.21
CA VAL A 196 -8.04 0.03 -0.50
C VAL A 196 -9.32 0.85 -0.27
N TYR A 197 -9.63 1.26 0.97
CA TYR A 197 -10.77 2.15 1.24
C TYR A 197 -10.61 3.53 0.58
N ARG A 198 -9.44 4.15 0.71
CA ARG A 198 -9.20 5.52 0.21
C ARG A 198 -9.25 5.59 -1.32
N ILE A 199 -8.72 4.58 -2.02
CA ILE A 199 -8.87 4.39 -3.47
C ILE A 199 -10.34 4.14 -3.81
N GLY A 200 -11.06 3.31 -3.03
CA GLY A 200 -12.51 3.10 -3.16
C GLY A 200 -13.31 4.40 -3.12
N ALA A 201 -13.06 5.26 -2.14
CA ALA A 201 -13.68 6.57 -1.99
C ALA A 201 -13.37 7.51 -3.17
N LEU A 202 -12.13 7.53 -3.65
CA LEU A 202 -11.76 8.30 -4.84
C LEU A 202 -12.44 7.76 -6.11
N MET A 203 -12.55 6.43 -6.25
CA MET A 203 -13.23 5.78 -7.37
C MET A 203 -14.75 5.97 -7.33
N TYR A 204 -15.37 6.07 -6.16
CA TYR A 204 -16.75 6.56 -6.02
C TYR A 204 -16.86 7.96 -6.67
N THR A 205 -16.04 8.93 -6.24
CA THR A 205 -16.11 10.33 -6.73
C THR A 205 -15.90 10.42 -8.24
N LEU A 206 -14.99 9.62 -8.79
CA LEU A 206 -14.75 9.56 -10.23
C LEU A 206 -15.90 8.91 -11.01
N ILE A 207 -16.51 7.83 -10.51
CA ILE A 207 -17.50 7.03 -11.25
C ILE A 207 -18.94 7.52 -11.07
N ALA A 208 -19.31 8.00 -9.88
CA ALA A 208 -20.64 8.50 -9.56
C ALA A 208 -20.85 9.99 -9.92
N ASP A 209 -19.77 10.73 -10.18
CA ASP A 209 -19.77 12.20 -10.41
C ASP A 209 -20.29 13.04 -9.22
N GLU A 210 -20.22 12.47 -8.01
CA GLU A 210 -20.62 13.02 -6.70
C GLU A 210 -19.76 12.38 -5.61
N GLU A 211 -19.52 13.03 -4.47
CA GLU A 211 -18.67 12.48 -3.40
C GLU A 211 -19.40 11.44 -2.53
N PRO A 212 -18.68 10.51 -1.86
CA PRO A 212 -19.27 9.67 -0.81
C PRO A 212 -19.91 10.56 0.27
N PHE A 213 -21.03 10.12 0.82
CA PHE A 213 -21.71 10.80 1.92
C PHE A 213 -22.11 12.28 1.65
N ALA A 214 -22.28 12.72 0.40
CA ALA A 214 -22.55 14.12 0.05
C ALA A 214 -23.81 14.77 0.69
N ASP A 215 -24.80 13.96 1.10
CA ASP A 215 -26.00 14.41 1.85
C ASP A 215 -25.76 14.51 3.38
N VAL A 216 -24.61 14.04 3.87
CA VAL A 216 -24.18 14.08 5.28
C VAL A 216 -23.54 15.44 5.59
N ARG A 217 -23.55 15.82 6.87
CA ARG A 217 -22.92 17.05 7.37
C ARG A 217 -21.60 16.70 8.03
N ASP A 218 -20.57 17.52 7.85
CA ASP A 218 -19.21 17.33 8.37
C ASP A 218 -19.16 16.84 9.84
N ALA A 219 -19.95 17.46 10.74
CA ALA A 219 -20.03 17.07 12.15
C ALA A 219 -20.72 15.72 12.47
N ALA A 220 -21.20 15.00 11.45
CA ALA A 220 -21.75 13.63 11.51
C ALA A 220 -21.09 12.71 10.47
N LEU A 221 -20.05 13.19 9.77
CA LEU A 221 -19.31 12.41 8.79
C LEU A 221 -18.52 11.25 9.42
N PRO A 222 -17.90 11.38 10.63
CA PRO A 222 -17.29 10.23 11.32
C PRO A 222 -18.28 9.08 11.58
N GLU A 223 -19.46 9.41 12.11
CA GLU A 223 -20.54 8.44 12.38
C GLU A 223 -21.02 7.77 11.08
N ALA A 224 -21.14 8.53 9.99
CA ALA A 224 -21.54 8.00 8.68
C ALA A 224 -20.47 7.13 7.99
N ILE A 225 -19.18 7.40 8.23
CA ILE A 225 -18.07 6.59 7.72
C ILE A 225 -18.05 5.22 8.42
N GLY A 226 -18.20 5.18 9.75
CA GLY A 226 -18.33 3.93 10.51
C GLY A 226 -19.60 3.13 10.19
N ASP A 227 -20.73 3.80 9.93
CA ASP A 227 -21.97 3.18 9.46
C ASP A 227 -21.90 2.60 8.03
N GLY A 228 -20.94 3.08 7.23
CA GLY A 228 -20.76 2.72 5.82
C GLY A 228 -21.79 3.34 4.84
N ILE A 229 -21.52 3.15 3.55
CA ILE A 229 -22.38 3.64 2.46
C ILE A 229 -23.76 2.97 2.47
N ARG A 230 -24.82 3.77 2.38
CA ARG A 230 -26.21 3.32 2.50
C ARG A 230 -26.86 3.18 1.12
N SER A 231 -27.16 1.93 0.72
CA SER A 231 -27.83 1.53 -0.54
C SER A 231 -29.32 1.92 -0.61
N THR A 232 -29.60 3.22 -0.42
CA THR A 232 -30.84 3.90 -0.84
C THR A 232 -30.68 5.41 -1.12
N SER A 233 -29.58 6.05 -0.71
CA SER A 233 -29.32 7.49 -0.93
C SER A 233 -28.11 7.76 -1.83
N ASP A 234 -27.16 6.84 -1.86
CA ASP A 234 -25.80 7.12 -2.32
C ASP A 234 -25.65 6.69 -3.79
N GLY A 235 -24.94 7.49 -4.60
CA GLY A 235 -24.91 7.40 -6.07
C GLY A 235 -24.48 6.03 -6.64
N LEU A 236 -23.84 5.20 -5.82
CA LEU A 236 -23.46 3.82 -6.08
C LEU A 236 -24.63 2.95 -6.61
N ASP A 237 -25.86 3.15 -6.11
CA ASP A 237 -27.04 2.38 -6.56
C ASP A 237 -27.42 2.63 -8.04
N THR A 238 -26.88 3.69 -8.64
CA THR A 238 -27.09 3.98 -10.07
C THR A 238 -26.12 3.24 -10.98
N LEU A 239 -25.06 2.65 -10.41
CA LEU A 239 -23.98 1.97 -11.13
C LEU A 239 -24.36 0.51 -11.45
N PRO A 240 -23.85 -0.07 -12.55
CA PRO A 240 -24.01 -1.50 -12.80
C PRO A 240 -23.29 -2.32 -11.72
N GLU A 241 -23.94 -3.38 -11.20
CA GLU A 241 -23.43 -4.31 -10.16
C GLU A 241 -21.92 -4.57 -10.29
N ARG A 242 -21.46 -5.02 -11.47
CA ARG A 242 -20.03 -5.29 -11.74
C ARG A 242 -19.06 -4.14 -11.41
N VAL A 243 -19.47 -2.87 -11.55
CA VAL A 243 -18.66 -1.67 -11.21
C VAL A 243 -18.94 -1.22 -9.78
N ARG A 244 -20.20 -1.35 -9.33
CA ARG A 244 -20.67 -1.01 -7.99
C ARG A 244 -19.96 -1.86 -6.92
N ASP A 245 -19.93 -3.17 -7.11
CA ASP A 245 -19.59 -4.14 -6.07
C ASP A 245 -18.10 -4.08 -5.67
N PRO A 246 -17.12 -3.90 -6.60
CA PRO A 246 -15.73 -3.64 -6.22
C PRO A 246 -15.55 -2.34 -5.41
N ILE A 247 -16.26 -1.27 -5.76
CA ILE A 247 -16.17 0.02 -5.05
C ILE A 247 -16.86 -0.09 -3.68
N ALA A 248 -18.02 -0.76 -3.60
CA ALA A 248 -18.72 -1.03 -2.35
C ALA A 248 -17.86 -1.82 -1.37
N ARG A 249 -17.23 -2.92 -1.84
CA ARG A 249 -16.36 -3.75 -1.01
C ARG A 249 -15.10 -3.00 -0.57
N ALA A 250 -14.50 -2.21 -1.46
CA ALA A 250 -13.36 -1.37 -1.09
C ALA A 250 -13.70 -0.43 0.07
N MET A 251 -14.92 0.14 0.06
CA MET A 251 -15.43 1.06 1.09
C MET A 251 -16.20 0.37 2.24
N ALA A 252 -15.97 -0.93 2.49
CA ALA A 252 -16.54 -1.59 3.66
C ALA A 252 -15.97 -0.98 4.96
N PRO A 253 -16.78 -0.75 6.02
CA PRO A 253 -16.28 -0.17 7.26
C PRO A 253 -15.18 -1.02 7.90
N ASP A 254 -15.42 -2.33 8.04
CA ASP A 254 -14.43 -3.30 8.50
C ASP A 254 -13.34 -3.52 7.44
N PRO A 255 -12.03 -3.39 7.76
CA PRO A 255 -10.94 -3.76 6.86
C PRO A 255 -10.99 -5.23 6.39
N GLY A 256 -11.50 -6.15 7.21
CA GLY A 256 -11.64 -7.57 6.90
C GLY A 256 -12.53 -7.85 5.68
N ASP A 257 -13.64 -7.13 5.56
CA ASP A 257 -14.60 -7.24 4.44
C ASP A 257 -14.04 -6.72 3.10
N ARG A 258 -13.03 -5.85 3.14
CA ARG A 258 -12.45 -5.18 1.95
C ARG A 258 -11.76 -6.18 1.02
N HIS A 259 -11.30 -5.70 -0.14
CA HIS A 259 -10.32 -6.47 -0.92
C HIS A 259 -9.05 -6.62 -0.09
N ALA A 260 -8.39 -7.78 -0.19
CA ALA A 260 -7.26 -8.12 0.66
C ALA A 260 -6.11 -7.13 0.51
N SER A 261 -5.86 -6.69 -0.72
CA SER A 261 -4.77 -5.79 -1.09
C SER A 261 -5.16 -4.84 -2.23
N VAL A 262 -4.30 -3.84 -2.49
CA VAL A 262 -4.45 -2.94 -3.64
C VAL A 262 -4.43 -3.70 -4.98
N TYR A 263 -3.75 -4.86 -5.04
CA TYR A 263 -3.76 -5.74 -6.23
C TYR A 263 -5.16 -6.30 -6.52
N GLU A 264 -5.86 -6.84 -5.52
CA GLU A 264 -7.20 -7.42 -5.72
C GLU A 264 -8.20 -6.33 -6.17
N LEU A 265 -8.13 -5.13 -5.57
CA LEU A 265 -8.93 -3.98 -6.01
C LEU A 265 -8.65 -3.61 -7.48
N GLN A 266 -7.38 -3.51 -7.87
CA GLN A 266 -6.98 -3.21 -9.25
C GLN A 266 -7.53 -4.24 -10.24
N ALA A 267 -7.32 -5.53 -9.96
CA ALA A 267 -7.84 -6.63 -10.77
C ALA A 267 -9.38 -6.58 -10.89
N ALA A 268 -10.09 -6.27 -9.80
CA ALA A 268 -11.55 -6.13 -9.81
C ALA A 268 -12.04 -4.91 -10.62
N LEU A 269 -11.36 -3.76 -10.53
CA LEU A 269 -11.67 -2.56 -11.32
C LEU A 269 -11.40 -2.79 -12.82
N SER A 270 -10.27 -3.38 -13.18
CA SER A 270 -9.90 -3.66 -14.56
C SER A 270 -10.75 -4.76 -15.20
N ALA A 271 -11.16 -5.80 -14.45
CA ALA A 271 -12.18 -6.76 -14.89
C ALA A 271 -13.56 -6.10 -15.16
N SER A 272 -13.81 -4.94 -14.52
CA SER A 272 -15.05 -4.17 -14.63
C SER A 272 -15.07 -3.15 -15.77
N ALA A 273 -13.94 -2.93 -16.44
CA ALA A 273 -13.84 -2.00 -17.57
C ALA A 273 -14.87 -2.34 -18.69
N PRO A 274 -15.69 -1.39 -19.15
CA PRO A 274 -16.48 -1.58 -20.37
C PRO A 274 -15.57 -1.57 -21.61
N ARG A 275 -15.90 -2.38 -22.61
CA ARG A 275 -15.18 -2.39 -23.90
C ARG A 275 -15.58 -1.20 -24.77
N THR A 276 -15.11 0.00 -24.41
CA THR A 276 -15.22 1.23 -25.21
C THR A 276 -14.23 1.17 -26.40
N PRO A 277 -14.68 1.36 -27.66
CA PRO A 277 -13.79 1.56 -28.80
C PRO A 277 -12.85 2.75 -28.60
N ALA A 278 -11.64 2.72 -29.16
CA ALA A 278 -10.67 3.81 -29.02
C ALA A 278 -11.20 5.15 -29.56
N ASP A 279 -12.02 5.13 -30.62
CA ASP A 279 -12.67 6.32 -31.20
C ASP A 279 -13.92 6.79 -30.42
N GLU A 280 -14.35 6.07 -29.38
CA GLU A 280 -15.39 6.48 -28.43
C GLU A 280 -14.83 6.89 -27.05
N ARG A 281 -13.53 6.67 -26.77
CA ARG A 281 -12.86 7.10 -25.54
C ARG A 281 -12.84 8.64 -25.42
N ARG A 282 -13.23 9.16 -24.26
CA ARG A 282 -13.23 10.60 -23.96
C ARG A 282 -12.06 11.01 -23.09
N VAL A 283 -10.85 10.80 -23.60
CA VAL A 283 -9.61 11.24 -22.92
C VAL A 283 -9.30 12.72 -23.15
N GLN A 284 -9.91 13.37 -24.17
CA GLN A 284 -9.54 14.73 -24.58
C GLN A 284 -10.04 15.85 -23.63
N THR A 285 -10.64 15.49 -22.48
CA THR A 285 -10.89 16.40 -21.34
C THR A 285 -9.71 16.46 -20.36
N LEU A 286 -8.72 15.58 -20.51
CA LEU A 286 -7.46 15.60 -19.77
C LEU A 286 -6.42 16.47 -20.50
N GLY A 287 -5.62 17.21 -19.74
CA GLY A 287 -4.51 18.02 -20.24
C GLY A 287 -3.37 17.16 -20.79
N THR A 288 -2.60 17.69 -21.74
CA THR A 288 -1.46 16.99 -22.36
C THR A 288 -0.15 17.30 -21.68
N ILE A 289 0.74 16.30 -21.60
CA ILE A 289 2.13 16.48 -21.14
C ILE A 289 2.86 17.56 -21.97
N ASP A 290 2.62 17.58 -23.28
CA ASP A 290 3.27 18.47 -24.26
C ASP A 290 2.88 19.98 -24.21
N GLU A 291 1.95 20.42 -23.35
CA GLU A 291 1.54 21.83 -23.38
C GLU A 291 2.45 22.71 -22.50
N PRO A 292 3.36 23.52 -23.08
CA PRO A 292 4.28 24.33 -22.30
C PRO A 292 3.52 25.42 -21.53
N PRO A 293 4.06 25.92 -20.40
CA PRO A 293 3.42 26.96 -19.60
C PRO A 293 2.99 28.16 -20.46
N GLN A 294 1.68 28.39 -20.55
CA GLN A 294 1.09 29.49 -21.29
C GLN A 294 1.46 30.82 -20.63
N GLU A 295 2.53 31.48 -21.09
CA GLU A 295 2.89 32.83 -20.62
C GLU A 295 1.75 33.81 -20.90
N GLY A 296 1.00 34.16 -19.84
CA GLY A 296 -0.05 35.17 -19.88
C GLY A 296 0.51 36.52 -20.37
N PRO A 297 -0.14 37.21 -21.33
CA PRO A 297 0.48 38.31 -22.04
C PRO A 297 0.65 39.58 -21.20
N ASP A 298 1.86 40.15 -21.26
CA ASP A 298 2.31 41.47 -20.78
C ASP A 298 2.21 41.73 -19.26
N GLY A 299 3.37 41.75 -18.57
CA GLY A 299 3.42 42.01 -17.11
C GLY A 299 4.60 42.83 -16.56
N ILE A 300 5.78 42.85 -17.21
CA ILE A 300 6.95 43.61 -16.73
C ILE A 300 7.23 44.81 -17.63
N ASP A 301 6.75 46.00 -17.23
CA ASP A 301 7.41 47.27 -17.56
C ASP A 301 7.18 48.34 -16.46
N ASP A 302 7.89 49.45 -16.60
CA ASP A 302 8.39 50.35 -15.56
C ASP A 302 7.37 51.15 -14.71
N ARG A 303 7.92 51.76 -13.65
CA ARG A 303 7.22 52.73 -12.77
C ARG A 303 6.99 54.09 -13.48
N ASP A 304 6.14 54.91 -12.86
CA ASP A 304 5.83 56.31 -13.21
C ASP A 304 5.07 56.56 -14.54
N THR A 305 3.74 56.68 -14.44
CA THR A 305 3.05 57.84 -15.06
C THR A 305 1.90 58.34 -14.17
N ALA A 306 1.79 59.66 -14.06
CA ALA A 306 1.00 60.35 -13.05
C ALA A 306 -0.54 60.38 -13.29
N ALA A 307 -1.26 60.66 -12.21
CA ALA A 307 -2.69 60.97 -12.20
C ALA A 307 -3.09 62.17 -13.09
N GLN A 308 -4.31 62.11 -13.67
CA GLN A 308 -5.26 63.19 -14.04
C GLN A 308 -6.04 62.91 -15.36
N ALA A 309 -7.27 62.40 -15.26
CA ALA A 309 -8.47 62.82 -16.03
C ALA A 309 -9.65 61.89 -15.66
N ALA A 310 -10.65 62.23 -14.83
CA ALA A 310 -11.54 63.39 -14.72
C ALA A 310 -12.85 63.34 -15.57
N MET A 311 -13.91 62.86 -14.89
CA MET A 311 -15.32 63.32 -14.98
C MET A 311 -16.28 62.86 -16.10
N THR A 312 -17.58 62.92 -15.74
CA THR A 312 -18.84 62.80 -16.53
C THR A 312 -19.26 61.37 -16.92
N THR A 313 -20.51 60.90 -16.72
CA THR A 313 -21.80 61.46 -16.22
C THR A 313 -22.54 60.42 -15.33
N THR A 314 -22.98 60.70 -14.10
CA THR A 314 -24.38 61.07 -13.68
C THR A 314 -25.54 60.33 -14.37
N SER A 315 -26.61 59.89 -13.68
CA SER A 315 -27.03 59.91 -12.26
C SER A 315 -28.19 58.90 -12.06
N ASP A 316 -28.92 58.67 -10.95
CA ASP A 316 -29.25 59.32 -9.65
C ASP A 316 -29.60 58.21 -8.61
N GLY A 317 -29.84 58.42 -7.31
CA GLY A 317 -29.89 59.63 -6.46
C GLY A 317 -30.84 59.45 -5.25
N SER A 318 -30.58 60.14 -4.11
CA SER A 318 -31.38 60.20 -2.85
C SER A 318 -31.48 58.91 -1.99
N GLU A 319 -31.63 58.93 -0.65
CA GLU A 319 -31.60 59.97 0.42
C GLU A 319 -31.47 59.23 1.80
N ALA A 320 -30.97 59.74 2.93
CA ALA A 320 -29.97 60.77 3.26
C ALA A 320 -29.74 60.83 4.81
N ALA A 321 -28.65 61.48 5.26
CA ALA A 321 -28.39 62.02 6.61
C ALA A 321 -28.05 61.01 7.76
N ASP A 322 -27.26 61.34 8.81
CA ASP A 322 -26.49 62.58 9.08
C ASP A 322 -25.30 62.44 10.07
N GLU A 323 -24.46 63.48 10.12
CA GLU A 323 -23.64 64.07 11.22
C GLU A 323 -23.28 63.32 12.55
N THR A 324 -22.13 63.52 13.25
CA THR A 324 -20.75 64.02 12.94
C THR A 324 -19.78 63.84 14.15
N THR A 325 -18.46 63.90 13.89
CA THR A 325 -17.36 64.45 14.74
C THR A 325 -17.11 64.04 16.22
N ALA A 326 -15.98 63.34 16.43
CA ALA A 326 -14.76 63.80 17.11
C ALA A 326 -14.68 64.12 18.65
N ALA A 327 -13.87 63.28 19.32
CA ALA A 327 -12.63 63.61 20.06
C ALA A 327 -12.60 64.21 21.49
N ASN A 328 -11.77 63.54 22.32
CA ASN A 328 -10.85 64.01 23.38
C ASN A 328 -11.31 64.32 24.83
N HIS A 329 -10.49 63.77 25.76
CA HIS A 329 -10.33 64.10 27.20
C HIS A 329 -11.52 63.68 28.10
N ASP A 330 -11.37 63.50 29.42
CA ASP A 330 -10.30 63.91 30.37
C ASP A 330 -10.06 62.85 31.48
N ASP A 331 -8.97 62.98 32.26
CA ASP A 331 -8.58 62.04 33.34
C ASP A 331 -9.43 62.17 34.64
N GLY A 332 -9.43 61.16 35.52
CA GLY A 332 -10.16 61.22 36.80
C GLY A 332 -9.95 60.09 37.83
N GLU A 333 -9.09 60.35 38.83
CA GLU A 333 -8.87 59.60 40.09
C GLU A 333 -10.07 59.64 41.09
N THR A 334 -10.23 58.85 42.20
CA THR A 334 -9.69 57.59 42.78
C THR A 334 -10.55 57.16 44.03
N VAL A 335 -10.17 56.04 44.69
CA VAL A 335 -10.31 55.64 46.14
C VAL A 335 -11.59 54.96 46.74
N GLU A 336 -11.31 54.02 47.66
CA GLU A 336 -12.10 53.36 48.74
C GLU A 336 -13.20 52.32 48.38
N GLY A 337 -13.33 51.16 49.06
CA GLY A 337 -12.52 50.58 50.16
C GLY A 337 -13.14 49.30 50.80
N SER A 338 -12.46 48.70 51.79
CA SER A 338 -12.76 47.45 52.57
C SER A 338 -12.82 46.12 51.78
N GLU A 339 -12.22 44.98 52.15
CA GLU A 339 -11.83 44.31 53.44
C GLU A 339 -12.89 43.33 54.01
N ASP A 340 -12.69 42.02 53.80
CA ASP A 340 -12.53 40.95 54.82
C ASP A 340 -12.33 39.59 54.10
N THR A 341 -11.33 38.72 54.34
CA THR A 341 -10.70 38.14 55.56
C THR A 341 -11.39 36.84 56.02
N GLU A 342 -10.68 35.69 55.92
CA GLU A 342 -10.44 34.66 56.96
C GLU A 342 -9.49 33.59 56.35
N ALA A 343 -8.71 32.88 57.20
CA ALA A 343 -7.71 31.90 56.77
C ALA A 343 -7.37 30.87 57.87
N SER A 344 -6.75 29.76 57.50
CA SER A 344 -5.97 28.86 58.37
C SER A 344 -5.02 28.01 57.49
N GLU A 345 -3.74 27.74 57.79
CA GLU A 345 -3.02 27.41 59.04
C GLU A 345 -3.31 25.99 59.59
N GLU A 346 -2.34 25.13 59.91
CA GLU A 346 -0.88 25.11 59.63
C GLU A 346 -0.25 23.73 60.01
N VAL A 347 1.06 23.56 59.73
CA VAL A 347 2.06 22.74 60.48
C VAL A 347 2.31 21.23 60.16
N TRP A 348 3.62 20.98 60.06
CA TRP A 348 4.50 19.82 59.90
C TRP A 348 4.48 18.72 60.98
N GLU A 349 5.11 17.56 60.69
CA GLU A 349 6.21 17.01 61.51
C GLU A 349 7.16 16.07 60.70
N ASP A 350 8.46 16.06 61.02
CA ASP A 350 9.51 15.20 60.43
C ASP A 350 9.76 13.92 61.27
N THR A 351 10.39 12.86 60.72
CA THR A 351 11.33 12.01 61.49
C THR A 351 12.27 11.12 60.63
N ASP A 352 13.54 11.00 61.05
CA ASP A 352 14.58 10.11 60.45
C ASP A 352 14.36 8.59 60.68
N GLY A 353 14.93 7.73 59.81
CA GLY A 353 14.65 6.27 59.80
C GLY A 353 15.79 5.22 59.64
N ALA A 354 16.98 5.58 59.14
CA ALA A 354 18.23 4.74 59.07
C ALA A 354 18.26 3.43 58.22
N SER A 355 19.43 3.16 57.62
CA SER A 355 19.82 1.89 56.96
C SER A 355 20.24 0.78 57.96
N PRO A 356 20.49 -0.47 57.51
CA PRO A 356 21.90 -0.83 57.20
C PRO A 356 22.10 -1.83 56.03
N GLU A 357 23.38 -2.10 55.75
CA GLU A 357 23.93 -3.09 54.80
C GLU A 357 23.99 -4.53 55.38
N GLU A 358 24.63 -5.44 54.63
CA GLU A 358 25.13 -6.79 55.01
C GLU A 358 24.08 -7.94 55.09
N THR A 359 24.36 -9.19 54.67
CA THR A 359 25.59 -9.80 54.11
C THR A 359 25.32 -11.03 53.24
N ARG A 360 26.36 -11.49 52.51
CA ARG A 360 26.50 -12.82 51.89
C ARG A 360 26.22 -13.97 52.86
N GLU A 361 25.80 -15.13 52.34
CA GLU A 361 26.34 -16.41 52.83
C GLU A 361 26.34 -17.50 51.72
N ASP A 362 27.53 -17.99 51.35
CA ASP A 362 27.69 -19.16 50.47
C ASP A 362 27.34 -20.46 51.21
N THR A 363 26.59 -21.38 50.58
CA THR A 363 26.65 -22.81 50.94
C THR A 363 26.63 -23.70 49.69
N ALA A 364 27.37 -24.80 49.74
CA ALA A 364 27.67 -25.62 48.57
C ALA A 364 27.00 -27.00 48.59
N GLY A 365 26.41 -27.36 47.45
CA GLY A 365 26.70 -28.60 46.73
C GLY A 365 26.15 -29.94 47.25
N SER A 366 25.75 -30.78 46.29
CA SER A 366 25.73 -32.25 46.43
C SER A 366 25.97 -32.91 45.07
N ASP A 367 26.93 -33.83 44.99
CA ASP A 367 27.25 -34.60 43.79
C ASP A 367 26.26 -35.75 43.53
N GLY A 368 26.10 -36.12 42.25
CA GLY A 368 25.66 -37.46 41.82
C GLY A 368 24.15 -37.72 41.81
N GLU A 369 23.67 -38.83 41.24
CA GLU A 369 24.39 -39.93 40.56
C GLU A 369 23.69 -40.34 39.26
N SER A 370 24.41 -41.02 38.37
CA SER A 370 23.84 -41.61 37.16
C SER A 370 23.09 -42.92 37.43
N MET A 371 22.06 -43.20 36.63
CA MET A 371 21.68 -44.58 36.29
C MET A 371 21.32 -44.69 34.82
N ALA A 372 21.81 -45.76 34.19
CA ALA A 372 21.46 -46.18 32.85
C ALA A 372 20.45 -47.34 32.91
N SER A 373 19.72 -47.57 31.82
CA SER A 373 19.02 -48.82 31.57
C SER A 373 19.19 -49.24 30.12
N ASP A 374 20.09 -50.21 29.88
CA ASP A 374 20.10 -50.96 28.62
C ASP A 374 18.75 -51.66 28.41
N SER A 375 18.30 -51.76 27.15
CA SER A 375 17.63 -52.98 26.70
C SER A 375 18.13 -53.31 25.30
N ASP A 376 18.50 -54.58 25.11
CA ASP A 376 19.44 -55.03 24.08
C ASP A 376 18.80 -56.08 23.16
N THR A 377 19.28 -56.17 21.92
CA THR A 377 18.96 -57.19 20.88
C THR A 377 17.52 -57.20 20.32
N THR A 378 17.30 -57.44 19.02
CA THR A 378 17.88 -58.56 18.23
C THR A 378 18.05 -58.29 16.73
N ASP A 379 19.19 -58.75 16.19
CA ASP A 379 19.48 -58.90 14.76
C ASP A 379 18.87 -60.19 14.17
N ALA A 380 18.40 -60.14 12.92
CA ALA A 380 18.37 -61.29 12.01
C ALA A 380 18.20 -60.88 10.53
N GLY A 381 19.29 -60.55 9.83
CA GLY A 381 19.27 -60.32 8.37
C GLY A 381 19.11 -61.61 7.51
N GLY A 382 18.66 -61.45 6.25
CA GLY A 382 18.64 -62.54 5.26
C GLY A 382 18.02 -62.15 3.91
N GLY A 383 18.72 -62.37 2.79
CA GLY A 383 18.28 -61.93 1.45
C GLY A 383 18.45 -62.95 0.32
N ARG A 384 18.25 -62.47 -0.92
CA ARG A 384 18.33 -63.15 -2.24
C ARG A 384 17.12 -64.01 -2.65
N SER A 385 16.43 -63.61 -3.71
CA SER A 385 16.40 -64.33 -5.01
C SER A 385 15.80 -63.45 -6.10
N ALA A 386 16.03 -63.78 -7.37
CA ALA A 386 15.39 -63.16 -8.54
C ALA A 386 14.56 -64.18 -9.35
N SER A 387 13.65 -63.66 -10.16
CA SER A 387 12.99 -64.27 -11.33
C SER A 387 12.30 -63.12 -12.09
N ASP A 388 12.73 -62.73 -13.29
CA ASP A 388 12.53 -63.45 -14.57
C ASP A 388 11.04 -63.61 -14.94
N ASP A 389 10.53 -62.74 -15.82
CA ASP A 389 9.81 -63.13 -17.05
C ASP A 389 9.54 -61.90 -17.95
N GLU A 390 10.17 -61.85 -19.14
CA GLU A 390 9.67 -61.08 -20.29
C GLU A 390 8.53 -61.86 -20.99
N PRO A 391 7.77 -61.23 -21.90
CA PRO A 391 7.99 -61.65 -23.28
C PRO A 391 8.01 -60.54 -24.33
N THR A 392 9.13 -60.50 -25.04
CA THR A 392 9.42 -59.81 -26.31
C THR A 392 8.24 -59.63 -27.29
N GLY A 393 7.99 -58.37 -27.66
CA GLY A 393 8.11 -57.85 -29.05
C GLY A 393 7.35 -58.48 -30.22
N SER A 394 6.68 -57.63 -31.00
CA SER A 394 6.46 -57.82 -32.44
C SER A 394 6.43 -56.48 -33.17
N SER A 395 6.69 -56.47 -34.48
CA SER A 395 6.83 -55.26 -35.30
C SER A 395 6.11 -55.38 -36.65
N SER A 396 6.19 -54.30 -37.45
CA SER A 396 5.85 -54.20 -38.89
C SER A 396 4.41 -53.82 -39.28
N GLU A 397 4.31 -53.35 -40.54
CA GLU A 397 3.12 -52.96 -41.32
C GLU A 397 2.34 -51.72 -40.81
N GLY A 398 2.18 -50.62 -41.56
CA GLY A 398 2.61 -50.28 -42.93
C GLY A 398 1.50 -50.40 -43.98
N MET A 399 1.44 -49.43 -44.90
CA MET A 399 0.34 -49.17 -45.88
C MET A 399 -0.97 -48.67 -45.23
N THR A 400 -1.41 -47.42 -45.43
CA THR A 400 -1.94 -46.81 -46.66
C THR A 400 -3.13 -47.56 -47.30
N ASN A 401 -4.31 -46.92 -47.38
CA ASN A 401 -4.84 -46.37 -48.65
C ASN A 401 -6.27 -45.77 -48.58
N THR A 402 -6.37 -44.43 -48.63
CA THR A 402 -7.27 -43.67 -49.54
C THR A 402 -8.83 -43.86 -49.38
N ARG A 403 -9.77 -43.20 -50.11
CA ARG A 403 -9.69 -42.55 -51.44
C ARG A 403 -10.86 -41.60 -51.81
N ARG A 404 -10.50 -40.35 -52.18
CA ARG A 404 -11.21 -39.43 -53.12
C ARG A 404 -12.61 -38.95 -52.67
N TRP A 405 -13.22 -37.91 -53.25
CA TRP A 405 -13.01 -37.24 -54.55
C TRP A 405 -13.03 -35.71 -54.48
N ALA A 406 -12.18 -35.07 -55.30
CA ALA A 406 -12.46 -33.78 -55.94
C ALA A 406 -12.88 -34.05 -57.41
N PRO A 407 -13.55 -33.11 -58.13
CA PRO A 407 -12.83 -31.98 -58.75
C PRO A 407 -13.60 -30.65 -58.83
N ALA A 408 -12.90 -29.59 -59.27
CA ALA A 408 -13.40 -28.22 -59.47
C ALA A 408 -14.14 -27.98 -60.80
N VAL A 409 -14.79 -26.80 -60.94
CA VAL A 409 -15.32 -26.10 -62.15
C VAL A 409 -16.19 -24.91 -61.66
N THR A 410 -16.15 -23.62 -62.08
CA THR A 410 -15.38 -22.85 -63.10
C THR A 410 -15.59 -21.31 -62.95
N PHE A 411 -14.67 -20.48 -63.52
CA PHE A 411 -14.88 -19.13 -64.12
C PHE A 411 -15.26 -17.91 -63.21
N LEU A 412 -14.97 -16.63 -63.51
CA LEU A 412 -14.06 -15.92 -64.46
C LEU A 412 -13.89 -14.42 -64.01
N LEU A 413 -12.85 -13.73 -64.49
CA LEU A 413 -12.51 -12.29 -64.31
C LEU A 413 -13.66 -11.26 -64.19
N MET A 414 -13.45 -10.20 -63.38
CA MET A 414 -13.25 -8.83 -63.92
C MET A 414 -12.51 -7.85 -62.97
N MET A 415 -12.16 -6.68 -63.54
CA MET A 415 -11.46 -5.49 -63.01
C MET A 415 -12.08 -4.91 -61.71
N THR A 416 -11.42 -4.04 -60.91
CA THR A 416 -10.74 -2.78 -61.28
C THR A 416 -9.61 -2.29 -60.37
N VAL A 417 -8.76 -1.42 -60.94
CA VAL A 417 -7.74 -0.58 -60.26
C VAL A 417 -8.29 0.83 -59.99
N LEU A 418 -8.01 1.38 -58.81
CA LEU A 418 -7.95 2.81 -58.45
C LEU A 418 -7.04 2.90 -57.20
N VAL A 419 -6.01 3.74 -57.05
CA VAL A 419 -5.47 4.90 -57.79
C VAL A 419 -6.26 6.22 -57.62
N SER A 420 -6.17 6.76 -56.41
CA SER A 420 -5.72 8.14 -56.15
C SER A 420 -4.52 7.99 -55.19
N VAL A 421 -3.36 8.65 -55.30
CA VAL A 421 -2.94 9.85 -56.04
C VAL A 421 -3.65 11.12 -55.59
N VAL A 422 -3.19 11.65 -54.45
CA VAL A 422 -2.83 13.07 -54.38
C VAL A 422 -1.30 13.13 -54.54
N ALA A 423 -0.83 13.59 -55.69
CA ALA A 423 0.59 13.76 -55.93
C ALA A 423 0.98 15.24 -55.83
N TYR A 424 1.99 15.53 -55.01
CA TYR A 424 2.84 16.71 -55.19
C TYR A 424 4.32 16.39 -54.97
N GLY A 425 4.81 15.37 -55.67
CA GLY A 425 6.25 15.14 -55.81
C GLY A 425 6.88 16.11 -56.82
N ALA A 426 7.81 16.95 -56.37
CA ALA A 426 8.55 17.89 -57.21
C ALA A 426 10.02 17.98 -56.78
N VAL A 427 10.78 16.93 -57.15
CA VAL A 427 12.23 16.74 -56.98
C VAL A 427 13.06 18.05 -57.00
N ALA A 428 13.87 18.24 -55.96
CA ALA A 428 15.03 19.12 -55.97
C ALA A 428 16.27 18.32 -55.52
N LEU A 429 17.09 17.90 -56.48
CA LEU A 429 18.26 17.07 -56.22
C LEU A 429 19.49 17.95 -55.94
N GLY A 430 20.00 17.88 -54.70
CA GLY A 430 21.33 18.35 -54.31
C GLY A 430 21.54 19.86 -54.20
N MET A 431 21.47 20.38 -52.97
CA MET A 431 22.35 21.47 -52.54
C MET A 431 22.54 21.44 -51.02
N LEU A 432 23.80 21.36 -50.57
CA LEU A 432 24.16 21.75 -49.20
C LEU A 432 23.81 23.24 -49.02
N PRO A 433 23.20 23.66 -47.89
CA PRO A 433 23.18 25.08 -47.55
C PRO A 433 24.64 25.53 -47.33
N PRO A 434 25.06 26.70 -47.87
CA PRO A 434 26.39 27.22 -47.59
C PRO A 434 26.46 27.72 -46.14
N VAL A 435 27.59 27.44 -45.47
CA VAL A 435 27.93 28.09 -44.19
C VAL A 435 27.82 29.61 -44.36
N GLY A 436 27.05 30.26 -43.50
CA GLY A 436 26.59 31.64 -43.70
C GLY A 436 26.25 32.36 -42.41
N ASP A 437 27.26 32.53 -41.55
CA ASP A 437 27.35 33.44 -40.40
C ASP A 437 26.03 33.99 -39.82
N ILE A 438 25.41 33.22 -38.92
CA ILE A 438 24.63 33.80 -37.82
C ILE A 438 25.46 33.64 -36.56
N MET A 439 25.91 34.76 -35.97
CA MET A 439 26.56 34.77 -34.66
C MET A 439 25.49 34.65 -33.56
N GLY A 440 25.04 33.42 -33.32
CA GLY A 440 24.50 32.99 -32.04
C GLY A 440 25.46 31.97 -31.45
N THR A 441 25.80 32.09 -30.17
CA THR A 441 26.53 31.04 -29.44
C THR A 441 25.54 29.99 -28.99
N GLY A 442 25.10 29.15 -29.93
CA GLY A 442 24.60 27.82 -29.60
C GLY A 442 25.80 26.89 -29.49
N GLU A 443 25.90 26.16 -28.39
CA GLU A 443 26.73 24.96 -28.34
C GLU A 443 26.16 23.92 -29.32
N THR A 444 27.04 23.17 -29.96
CA THR A 444 26.63 22.09 -30.86
C THR A 444 26.24 20.91 -29.99
N ALA A 445 24.94 20.71 -29.79
CA ALA A 445 24.42 19.53 -29.13
C ALA A 445 24.98 18.27 -29.80
N ASP A 446 25.39 17.31 -28.99
CA ASP A 446 26.11 16.13 -29.44
C ASP A 446 25.13 14.99 -29.81
N SER A 447 25.67 13.88 -30.29
CA SER A 447 24.92 12.72 -30.73
C SER A 447 25.56 11.43 -30.24
N ILE A 448 24.76 10.38 -30.14
CA ILE A 448 25.22 9.01 -29.93
C ILE A 448 24.75 8.19 -31.13
N ASP A 449 25.66 7.52 -31.85
CA ASP A 449 25.31 6.67 -32.99
C ASP A 449 26.11 5.37 -33.04
N GLY A 450 25.53 4.34 -33.64
CA GLY A 450 26.10 2.99 -33.68
C GLY A 450 25.30 1.97 -34.48
N VAL A 451 25.68 0.70 -34.33
CA VAL A 451 25.04 -0.48 -34.95
C VAL A 451 24.79 -1.58 -33.93
N VAL A 452 23.70 -2.33 -34.11
CA VAL A 452 23.43 -3.58 -33.37
C VAL A 452 23.71 -4.78 -34.27
N LEU A 453 24.49 -5.73 -33.77
CA LEU A 453 24.99 -6.91 -34.50
C LEU A 453 24.65 -8.21 -33.75
N ASP A 454 24.53 -9.34 -34.46
CA ASP A 454 24.19 -10.64 -33.88
C ASP A 454 25.35 -11.31 -33.10
N ALA A 455 26.59 -10.90 -33.36
CA ALA A 455 27.81 -11.41 -32.72
C ALA A 455 29.01 -10.46 -32.92
N GLU A 456 30.12 -10.70 -32.22
CA GLU A 456 31.41 -10.08 -32.54
C GLU A 456 32.04 -10.64 -33.83
N GLY A 457 32.48 -9.77 -34.75
CA GLY A 457 33.54 -10.09 -35.73
C GLY A 457 33.24 -9.84 -37.21
N GLU A 458 34.19 -10.21 -38.09
CA GLU A 458 34.14 -9.91 -39.54
C GLU A 458 32.99 -10.61 -40.32
N ASP A 459 32.27 -11.55 -39.71
CA ASP A 459 31.18 -12.34 -40.31
C ASP A 459 29.79 -12.04 -39.69
N ALA A 460 29.67 -11.06 -38.78
CA ALA A 460 28.42 -10.73 -38.08
C ALA A 460 27.31 -10.17 -39.01
N GLU A 461 26.05 -10.51 -38.72
CA GLU A 461 24.87 -9.96 -39.38
C GLU A 461 24.23 -8.87 -38.51
N ALA A 462 23.61 -7.86 -39.14
CA ALA A 462 23.03 -6.72 -38.45
C ALA A 462 21.60 -7.00 -37.98
N ILE A 463 21.28 -6.66 -36.72
CA ILE A 463 19.92 -6.81 -36.18
C ILE A 463 19.10 -5.58 -36.56
N SER A 464 17.96 -5.77 -37.23
CA SER A 464 17.00 -4.73 -37.57
C SER A 464 15.75 -4.82 -36.70
N ASP A 465 15.04 -3.70 -36.56
CA ASP A 465 13.79 -3.60 -35.80
C ASP A 465 13.93 -3.91 -34.28
N ALA A 466 15.16 -4.06 -33.76
CA ALA A 466 15.47 -4.03 -32.34
C ALA A 466 15.31 -2.63 -31.75
N GLU A 467 14.78 -2.52 -30.53
CA GLU A 467 14.58 -1.26 -29.81
C GLU A 467 15.83 -0.90 -28.99
N ILE A 468 16.27 0.35 -29.05
CA ILE A 468 17.26 0.94 -28.15
C ILE A 468 16.59 2.03 -27.33
N GLN A 469 16.74 1.98 -26.01
CA GLN A 469 16.32 3.02 -25.09
C GLN A 469 17.55 3.75 -24.55
N LEU A 470 17.51 5.08 -24.51
CA LEU A 470 18.54 5.95 -23.93
C LEU A 470 18.06 6.39 -22.55
N LEU A 471 18.69 5.90 -21.50
CA LEU A 471 18.41 6.23 -20.10
C LEU A 471 19.37 7.31 -19.60
N ASP A 472 18.93 8.16 -18.67
CA ASP A 472 19.84 9.00 -17.87
C ASP A 472 20.26 8.33 -16.56
N GLN A 473 21.12 9.02 -15.79
CA GLN A 473 21.66 8.60 -14.48
C GLN A 473 20.61 8.32 -13.38
N ASN A 474 19.31 8.38 -13.67
CA ASN A 474 18.21 8.05 -12.75
C ASN A 474 17.34 6.90 -13.31
N ASN A 475 17.87 6.10 -14.24
CA ASN A 475 17.18 5.07 -15.03
C ASN A 475 15.88 5.58 -15.71
N SER A 476 15.85 6.86 -16.06
CA SER A 476 14.72 7.48 -16.76
C SER A 476 14.97 7.50 -18.26
N ILE A 477 14.06 6.87 -19.04
CA ILE A 477 14.13 6.83 -20.50
C ILE A 477 13.99 8.25 -21.07
N ARG A 478 15.11 8.83 -21.52
CA ARG A 478 15.18 10.13 -22.19
C ARG A 478 14.68 10.08 -23.62
N ASN A 479 14.88 8.94 -24.31
CA ASN A 479 14.51 8.74 -25.70
C ASN A 479 14.50 7.24 -26.04
N SER A 480 13.83 6.83 -27.11
CA SER A 480 13.99 5.49 -27.70
C SER A 480 13.95 5.52 -29.22
N THR A 481 14.52 4.50 -29.87
CA THR A 481 14.59 4.39 -31.32
C THR A 481 14.68 2.92 -31.75
N GLU A 482 14.21 2.61 -32.96
CA GLU A 482 14.35 1.29 -33.57
C GLU A 482 15.59 1.26 -34.50
N THR A 483 16.30 0.13 -34.55
CA THR A 483 17.37 -0.11 -35.53
C THR A 483 16.83 -0.18 -36.96
N ASN A 484 17.59 0.36 -37.91
CA ASN A 484 17.23 0.28 -39.32
C ASN A 484 17.59 -1.09 -39.96
N ASN A 485 17.28 -1.27 -41.26
CA ASN A 485 17.52 -2.53 -41.99
C ASN A 485 19.00 -2.89 -42.21
N ASP A 486 19.93 -1.98 -41.89
CA ASP A 486 21.38 -2.17 -41.88
C ASP A 486 21.94 -2.15 -40.43
N GLY A 487 21.05 -2.21 -39.41
CA GLY A 487 21.35 -2.27 -37.98
C GLY A 487 21.67 -0.94 -37.29
N GLU A 488 21.64 0.18 -38.03
CA GLU A 488 22.09 1.48 -37.51
C GLU A 488 21.04 2.12 -36.60
N PHE A 489 21.49 2.74 -35.50
CA PHE A 489 20.70 3.59 -34.60
C PHE A 489 21.40 4.93 -34.35
N ALA A 490 20.64 5.98 -33.98
CA ALA A 490 21.20 7.27 -33.60
C ALA A 490 20.26 8.10 -32.70
N PHE A 491 20.84 8.68 -31.65
CA PHE A 491 20.26 9.74 -30.82
C PHE A 491 20.96 11.07 -31.12
N VAL A 492 20.20 12.16 -31.19
CA VAL A 492 20.70 13.49 -31.59
C VAL A 492 20.16 14.58 -30.65
N ASP A 493 20.78 15.76 -30.71
CA ASP A 493 20.46 16.92 -29.87
C ASP A 493 20.63 16.65 -28.35
N LEU A 494 21.66 15.87 -27.99
CA LEU A 494 22.02 15.52 -26.61
C LEU A 494 22.86 16.61 -25.92
N GLU A 495 22.86 16.59 -24.59
CA GLU A 495 23.65 17.52 -23.77
C GLU A 495 25.14 17.16 -23.83
N SER A 496 25.99 18.10 -24.26
CA SER A 496 27.40 17.87 -24.53
C SER A 496 28.18 17.38 -23.30
N GLY A 497 28.60 16.11 -23.32
CA GLY A 497 29.28 15.47 -22.20
C GLY A 497 28.36 15.03 -21.05
N GLY A 498 27.06 14.89 -21.29
CA GLY A 498 26.19 14.11 -20.42
C GLY A 498 26.48 12.61 -20.55
N GLU A 499 26.41 11.89 -19.43
CA GLU A 499 26.50 10.42 -19.38
C GLU A 499 25.09 9.81 -19.43
N TYR A 500 24.97 8.70 -20.15
CA TYR A 500 23.70 7.99 -20.40
C TYR A 500 23.94 6.47 -20.37
N ARG A 501 22.87 5.68 -20.25
CA ARG A 501 22.89 4.23 -20.54
C ARG A 501 22.09 3.90 -21.79
N LEU A 502 22.48 2.84 -22.50
CA LEU A 502 21.76 2.26 -23.63
C LEU A 502 21.25 0.88 -23.23
N SER A 503 19.93 0.72 -23.14
CA SER A 503 19.28 -0.59 -23.04
C SER A 503 18.84 -1.07 -24.43
N VAL A 504 18.97 -2.36 -24.74
CA VAL A 504 18.67 -2.92 -26.08
C VAL A 504 17.77 -4.14 -25.96
N THR A 505 16.62 -4.09 -26.62
CA THR A 505 15.67 -5.21 -26.71
C THR A 505 15.61 -5.76 -28.13
N ALA A 506 15.89 -7.05 -28.31
CA ALA A 506 15.83 -7.74 -29.60
C ALA A 506 15.26 -9.16 -29.48
N ASP A 507 14.56 -9.64 -30.50
CA ASP A 507 14.07 -11.03 -30.57
C ASP A 507 15.25 -12.03 -30.49
N ASP A 508 15.12 -13.04 -29.61
CA ASP A 508 16.08 -14.14 -29.39
C ASP A 508 17.53 -13.74 -29.00
N HIS A 509 17.80 -12.50 -28.54
CA HIS A 509 19.16 -12.03 -28.17
C HIS A 509 19.16 -11.15 -26.90
N ASN A 510 20.05 -11.46 -25.95
CA ASN A 510 20.22 -10.72 -24.69
C ASN A 510 21.38 -9.70 -24.77
N PHE A 511 21.19 -8.51 -24.21
CA PHE A 511 22.18 -7.43 -24.13
C PHE A 511 22.24 -6.89 -22.69
N ALA A 512 23.42 -6.50 -22.20
CA ALA A 512 23.51 -5.66 -21.00
C ALA A 512 23.26 -4.19 -21.34
N GLU A 513 22.86 -3.40 -20.34
CA GLU A 513 22.87 -1.95 -20.48
C GLU A 513 24.29 -1.42 -20.63
N LYS A 514 24.50 -0.46 -21.55
CA LYS A 514 25.81 0.09 -21.87
C LYS A 514 25.94 1.57 -21.52
N SER A 515 26.86 1.90 -20.63
CA SER A 515 27.17 3.30 -20.28
C SER A 515 27.94 4.00 -21.41
N VAL A 516 27.50 5.20 -21.79
CA VAL A 516 27.99 5.97 -22.94
C VAL A 516 27.95 7.48 -22.69
N THR A 517 28.89 8.22 -23.26
CA THR A 517 28.91 9.69 -23.18
C THR A 517 28.34 10.33 -24.46
N ALA A 518 27.57 11.42 -24.33
CA ALA A 518 27.12 12.18 -25.50
C ALA A 518 28.30 12.71 -26.33
N GLY A 519 28.35 12.28 -27.60
CA GLY A 519 29.44 12.53 -28.54
C GLY A 519 30.14 11.26 -29.03
N GLU A 520 29.86 10.09 -28.44
CA GLU A 520 30.37 8.80 -28.91
C GLU A 520 29.63 8.30 -30.16
N THR A 521 30.38 7.96 -31.21
CA THR A 521 29.83 7.68 -32.55
C THR A 521 30.53 6.48 -33.19
N GLY A 522 29.78 5.70 -33.95
CA GLY A 522 30.20 4.39 -34.44
C GLY A 522 30.33 3.34 -33.34
N LEU A 523 29.43 3.35 -32.34
CA LEU A 523 29.34 2.29 -31.34
C LEU A 523 28.97 0.95 -32.01
N GLU A 524 29.57 -0.13 -31.55
CA GLU A 524 29.14 -1.50 -31.86
C GLU A 524 28.48 -2.09 -30.60
N LEU A 525 27.23 -2.56 -30.75
CA LEU A 525 26.45 -3.24 -29.71
C LEU A 525 26.25 -4.70 -30.16
N THR A 526 26.64 -5.64 -29.30
CA THR A 526 26.60 -7.09 -29.55
C THR A 526 25.98 -7.80 -28.35
N PRO A 527 25.21 -8.88 -28.55
CA PRO A 527 24.60 -9.61 -27.46
C PRO A 527 25.62 -10.36 -26.61
N ILE A 528 25.24 -10.62 -25.37
CA ILE A 528 26.00 -11.35 -24.35
C ILE A 528 25.43 -12.76 -24.25
N ALA A 529 26.26 -13.76 -23.91
CA ALA A 529 25.80 -15.13 -23.75
C ALA A 529 25.06 -15.33 -22.42
N ASP A 530 24.07 -16.23 -22.41
CA ASP A 530 23.21 -16.52 -21.24
C ASP A 530 23.97 -17.07 -20.00
N ASP A 531 25.28 -17.36 -20.12
CA ASP A 531 26.17 -17.81 -19.06
C ASP A 531 27.21 -16.76 -18.60
N GLU A 532 27.00 -15.47 -18.89
CA GLU A 532 27.91 -14.36 -18.54
C GLU A 532 27.22 -13.24 -17.71
N GLY A 533 27.19 -13.41 -16.38
CA GLY A 533 26.55 -12.46 -15.47
C GLY A 533 26.90 -12.68 -13.99
N VAL A 534 26.36 -11.84 -13.11
CA VAL A 534 26.33 -12.09 -11.65
C VAL A 534 25.16 -13.02 -11.37
N THR A 535 25.39 -14.13 -10.68
CA THR A 535 24.36 -15.14 -10.37
C THR A 535 24.44 -15.56 -8.91
N GLY A 536 23.30 -15.96 -8.33
CA GLY A 536 23.28 -16.45 -6.97
C GLY A 536 21.92 -16.97 -6.51
N THR A 537 21.82 -17.21 -5.21
CA THR A 537 20.58 -17.63 -4.53
C THR A 537 20.37 -16.82 -3.25
N VAL A 538 19.12 -16.49 -2.92
CA VAL A 538 18.74 -15.97 -1.59
C VAL A 538 18.23 -17.13 -0.74
N VAL A 539 18.69 -17.22 0.51
CA VAL A 539 18.35 -18.31 1.44
C VAL A 539 18.11 -17.78 2.86
N ASP A 540 17.35 -18.54 3.64
CA ASP A 540 17.21 -18.37 5.08
C ASP A 540 18.55 -18.65 5.80
N ALA A 541 18.93 -17.79 6.74
CA ALA A 541 20.21 -17.90 7.48
C ALA A 541 20.18 -18.93 8.64
N ALA A 542 19.00 -19.33 9.10
CA ALA A 542 18.82 -20.24 10.23
C ALA A 542 18.82 -21.73 9.80
N ASP A 543 18.20 -22.08 8.68
CA ASP A 543 18.09 -23.46 8.17
C ASP A 543 18.60 -23.68 6.74
N GLY A 544 18.66 -22.64 5.90
CA GLY A 544 19.14 -22.70 4.53
C GLY A 544 18.12 -23.14 3.48
N GLU A 545 16.81 -23.06 3.76
CA GLU A 545 15.78 -23.14 2.72
C GLU A 545 15.82 -21.89 1.80
N VAL A 546 15.27 -22.02 0.59
CA VAL A 546 15.42 -21.03 -0.49
C VAL A 546 14.30 -20.00 -0.47
N ILE A 547 14.64 -18.71 -0.56
CA ILE A 547 13.66 -17.63 -0.50
C ILE A 547 13.31 -17.19 -1.93
N SER A 548 12.11 -17.57 -2.38
CA SER A 548 11.51 -17.17 -3.67
C SER A 548 10.81 -15.81 -3.58
N GLU A 549 10.69 -15.09 -4.69
CA GLU A 549 10.11 -13.74 -4.79
C GLU A 549 10.84 -12.64 -3.98
N ALA A 550 11.97 -12.95 -3.34
CA ALA A 550 12.87 -11.96 -2.74
C ALA A 550 13.37 -10.99 -3.81
N THR A 551 13.35 -9.70 -3.52
CA THR A 551 13.94 -8.68 -4.40
C THR A 551 15.45 -8.67 -4.19
N VAL A 552 16.22 -8.56 -5.27
CA VAL A 552 17.67 -8.40 -5.25
C VAL A 552 18.03 -7.20 -6.10
N ASP A 553 18.79 -6.27 -5.52
CA ASP A 553 19.32 -5.08 -6.18
C ASP A 553 20.83 -5.20 -6.40
N LEU A 554 21.29 -4.79 -7.58
CA LEU A 554 22.70 -4.77 -7.98
C LEU A 554 23.25 -3.35 -7.97
N PHE A 555 24.40 -3.15 -7.32
CA PHE A 555 25.13 -1.89 -7.30
C PHE A 555 26.60 -2.09 -7.71
N ASP A 556 27.27 -1.01 -8.13
CA ASP A 556 28.70 -1.01 -8.45
C ASP A 556 29.63 -0.81 -7.23
N GLU A 557 30.95 -0.70 -7.45
CA GLU A 557 31.94 -0.46 -6.37
C GLU A 557 31.90 0.95 -5.75
N GLU A 558 31.16 1.90 -6.32
CA GLU A 558 30.97 3.26 -5.79
C GLU A 558 29.59 3.46 -5.13
N GLY A 559 28.67 2.49 -5.30
CA GLY A 559 27.32 2.47 -4.73
C GLY A 559 26.23 3.02 -5.66
N GLU A 560 26.47 3.11 -6.97
CA GLU A 560 25.42 3.42 -7.95
C GLU A 560 24.56 2.17 -8.21
N HIS A 561 23.23 2.33 -8.19
CA HIS A 561 22.28 1.25 -8.52
C HIS A 561 22.29 0.98 -10.03
N LEU A 562 22.56 -0.28 -10.38
CA LEU A 562 22.66 -0.73 -11.76
C LEU A 562 21.34 -1.33 -12.24
N ASP A 563 20.87 -2.38 -11.56
CA ASP A 563 19.77 -3.24 -12.00
C ASP A 563 19.04 -3.90 -10.80
N SER A 564 17.84 -4.44 -11.03
CA SER A 564 16.96 -5.00 -9.99
C SER A 564 16.20 -6.23 -10.51
N THR A 565 16.14 -7.30 -9.72
CA THR A 565 15.49 -8.56 -10.10
C THR A 565 14.79 -9.23 -8.91
N THR A 566 14.08 -10.34 -9.15
CA THR A 566 13.40 -11.13 -8.10
C THR A 566 13.76 -12.61 -8.21
N THR A 567 13.93 -13.29 -7.08
CA THR A 567 14.26 -14.73 -7.08
C THR A 567 13.14 -15.62 -7.59
N ASP A 568 13.50 -16.75 -8.21
CA ASP A 568 12.58 -17.75 -8.73
C ASP A 568 12.14 -18.82 -7.70
N GLU A 569 11.40 -19.85 -8.15
CA GLU A 569 10.95 -20.99 -7.31
C GLU A 569 12.11 -21.83 -6.71
N GLU A 570 13.35 -21.68 -7.20
CA GLU A 570 14.56 -22.31 -6.64
C GLU A 570 15.41 -21.30 -5.83
N GLY A 571 14.87 -20.10 -5.57
CA GLY A 571 15.53 -18.99 -4.86
C GLY A 571 16.64 -18.31 -5.66
N ALA A 572 16.74 -18.56 -6.97
CA ALA A 572 17.86 -18.13 -7.80
C ALA A 572 17.62 -16.76 -8.44
N PHE A 573 18.71 -15.99 -8.61
CA PHE A 573 18.72 -14.70 -9.31
C PHE A 573 19.89 -14.60 -10.30
N SER A 574 19.74 -13.73 -11.30
CA SER A 574 20.78 -13.43 -12.29
C SER A 574 20.70 -11.99 -12.81
N PHE A 575 21.87 -11.37 -13.00
CA PHE A 575 22.06 -10.06 -13.64
C PHE A 575 23.07 -10.16 -14.77
N LEU A 576 22.86 -9.47 -15.89
CA LEU A 576 23.84 -9.34 -16.96
C LEU A 576 24.66 -8.06 -16.74
N VAL A 577 26.00 -8.16 -16.77
CA VAL A 577 26.88 -7.03 -16.45
C VAL A 577 28.04 -6.89 -17.44
N GLU A 578 28.37 -5.66 -17.84
CA GLU A 578 29.42 -5.42 -18.85
C GLU A 578 30.85 -5.73 -18.36
N ASN A 579 31.15 -5.51 -17.08
CA ASN A 579 32.53 -5.49 -16.58
C ASN A 579 32.86 -6.65 -15.62
N ARG A 580 33.19 -7.80 -16.19
CA ARG A 580 33.57 -9.03 -15.46
C ARG A 580 34.79 -8.89 -14.51
N GLU A 581 35.61 -7.82 -14.64
CA GLU A 581 36.74 -7.55 -13.73
C GLU A 581 36.38 -6.53 -12.61
N ALA A 582 35.16 -5.99 -12.57
CA ALA A 582 34.67 -5.11 -11.50
C ALA A 582 34.22 -5.90 -10.26
N MET A 583 34.08 -5.17 -9.15
CA MET A 583 33.36 -5.62 -7.96
C MET A 583 31.95 -5.02 -7.96
N TYR A 584 31.00 -5.78 -7.43
CA TYR A 584 29.60 -5.39 -7.27
C TYR A 584 29.19 -5.53 -5.80
N ILE A 585 28.11 -4.85 -5.44
CA ILE A 585 27.39 -5.05 -4.17
C ILE A 585 26.00 -5.58 -4.52
N LEU A 586 25.53 -6.56 -3.75
CA LEU A 586 24.16 -7.06 -3.82
C LEU A 586 23.44 -6.76 -2.51
N GLU A 587 22.23 -6.23 -2.59
CA GLU A 587 21.30 -6.10 -1.47
C GLU A 587 20.05 -6.94 -1.77
N ALA A 588 19.51 -7.66 -0.78
CA ALA A 588 18.31 -8.47 -0.95
C ALA A 588 17.33 -8.26 0.21
N ASP A 589 16.04 -8.23 -0.15
CA ASP A 589 14.90 -7.90 0.71
C ASP A 589 13.77 -8.91 0.46
N ALA A 590 13.13 -9.38 1.54
CA ALA A 590 12.03 -10.35 1.48
C ALA A 590 11.05 -10.16 2.64
N ASP A 591 9.77 -10.46 2.38
CA ASP A 591 8.72 -10.35 3.41
C ASP A 591 9.00 -11.33 4.57
N GLY A 592 9.14 -10.80 5.79
CA GLY A 592 9.48 -11.58 7.00
C GLY A 592 10.96 -11.60 7.37
N TYR A 593 11.84 -10.95 6.60
CA TYR A 593 13.30 -11.00 6.76
C TYR A 593 13.95 -9.62 6.87
N ASP A 594 15.04 -9.55 7.64
CA ASP A 594 15.92 -8.38 7.69
C ASP A 594 16.78 -8.31 6.39
N PRO A 595 16.94 -7.13 5.76
CA PRO A 595 17.68 -7.01 4.50
C PRO A 595 19.15 -7.45 4.60
N GLY A 596 19.58 -8.28 3.65
CA GLY A 596 20.94 -8.83 3.59
C GLY A 596 21.79 -8.17 2.51
N THR A 597 23.07 -7.92 2.80
CA THR A 597 24.00 -7.27 1.85
C THR A 597 25.28 -8.09 1.67
N VAL A 598 25.72 -8.27 0.41
CA VAL A 598 26.99 -8.92 0.05
C VAL A 598 27.85 -7.97 -0.77
N GLU A 599 28.98 -7.53 -0.21
CA GLU A 599 30.01 -6.72 -0.87
C GLU A 599 31.07 -7.59 -1.59
N GLU A 600 31.91 -6.96 -2.44
CA GLU A 600 33.03 -7.58 -3.18
C GLU A 600 32.63 -8.72 -4.16
N VAL A 601 31.41 -8.71 -4.70
CA VAL A 601 30.87 -9.71 -5.64
C VAL A 601 31.55 -9.65 -7.02
N ILE A 602 31.80 -10.81 -7.65
CA ILE A 602 32.43 -10.93 -8.98
C ILE A 602 31.73 -11.98 -9.87
N THR A 603 31.76 -11.81 -11.19
CA THR A 603 30.98 -12.61 -12.18
C THR A 603 31.41 -14.08 -12.35
N ASP A 604 32.49 -14.51 -11.72
CA ASP A 604 33.08 -15.84 -11.94
C ASP A 604 32.66 -16.89 -10.88
N GLU A 605 31.96 -16.49 -9.80
CA GLU A 605 31.49 -17.36 -8.74
C GLU A 605 30.01 -17.07 -8.39
N SER A 606 29.23 -18.11 -8.09
CA SER A 606 27.82 -17.97 -7.65
C SER A 606 27.78 -17.47 -6.21
N VAL A 607 27.00 -16.42 -5.96
CA VAL A 607 26.79 -15.86 -4.61
C VAL A 607 25.67 -16.60 -3.88
N THR A 608 25.72 -16.62 -2.55
CA THR A 608 24.56 -16.88 -1.70
C THR A 608 24.37 -15.68 -0.79
N ILE A 609 23.15 -15.15 -0.73
CA ILE A 609 22.75 -14.10 0.21
C ILE A 609 21.93 -14.79 1.30
N GLU A 610 22.38 -14.67 2.54
CA GLU A 610 21.72 -15.24 3.73
C GLU A 610 20.90 -14.12 4.40
N LEU A 611 19.59 -14.32 4.59
CA LEU A 611 18.70 -13.38 5.29
C LEU A 611 18.31 -13.91 6.68
N GLU A 612 18.30 -13.05 7.70
CA GLU A 612 17.85 -13.42 9.06
C GLU A 612 16.35 -13.08 9.22
N GLU A 613 15.54 -13.98 9.79
CA GLU A 613 14.09 -13.73 10.03
C GLU A 613 13.92 -12.48 10.93
N SER A 614 13.11 -11.51 10.49
CA SER A 614 12.71 -10.38 11.34
C SER A 614 11.75 -10.89 12.41
N THR A 615 12.20 -10.97 13.67
CA THR A 615 11.35 -11.42 14.79
C THR A 615 10.92 -10.29 15.72
N THR A 616 9.81 -10.55 16.42
CA THR A 616 9.20 -9.71 17.45
C THR A 616 8.96 -10.56 18.69
N VAL A 617 9.29 -10.03 19.87
CA VAL A 617 8.85 -10.62 21.14
C VAL A 617 7.39 -10.20 21.40
N VAL A 618 6.47 -11.16 21.43
CA VAL A 618 5.08 -10.90 21.87
C VAL A 618 4.96 -11.31 23.34
N GLU A 619 4.62 -10.37 24.21
CA GLU A 619 4.42 -10.62 25.64
C GLU A 619 3.11 -10.01 26.17
N GLY A 620 2.61 -10.53 27.30
CA GLY A 620 1.37 -10.03 27.89
C GLY A 620 0.84 -10.91 29.00
N THR A 621 -0.39 -10.63 29.46
CA THR A 621 -1.04 -11.36 30.56
C THR A 621 -2.45 -11.82 30.22
N VAL A 622 -2.84 -12.98 30.74
CA VAL A 622 -4.21 -13.53 30.61
C VAL A 622 -4.96 -13.43 31.95
N ARG A 623 -6.22 -12.97 31.92
CA ARG A 623 -7.02 -12.62 33.11
C ARG A 623 -8.46 -13.09 33.02
N ASP A 624 -9.08 -13.33 34.17
CA ASP A 624 -10.53 -13.51 34.30
C ASP A 624 -11.22 -12.14 34.16
N ASN A 625 -12.10 -11.99 33.17
CA ASN A 625 -12.85 -10.75 32.90
C ASN A 625 -13.80 -10.36 34.06
N SER A 626 -14.20 -11.32 34.91
CA SER A 626 -15.20 -11.11 35.96
C SER A 626 -14.62 -10.47 37.24
N ASP A 627 -13.34 -10.69 37.55
CA ASP A 627 -12.68 -10.13 38.75
C ASP A 627 -11.23 -9.64 38.58
N GLY A 628 -10.58 -9.95 37.45
CA GLY A 628 -9.22 -9.54 37.10
C GLY A 628 -8.11 -10.42 37.68
N GLU A 629 -8.41 -11.54 38.34
CA GLU A 629 -7.39 -12.51 38.77
C GLU A 629 -6.67 -13.14 37.56
N PRO A 630 -5.35 -13.38 37.64
CA PRO A 630 -4.56 -13.89 36.51
C PRO A 630 -4.81 -15.38 36.26
N ILE A 631 -4.94 -15.77 34.99
CA ILE A 631 -5.16 -17.16 34.56
C ILE A 631 -3.81 -17.78 34.21
N GLY A 632 -3.30 -18.62 35.11
CA GLY A 632 -2.06 -19.39 34.92
C GLY A 632 -2.31 -20.79 34.37
N GLY A 633 -1.53 -21.21 33.36
CA GLY A 633 -1.75 -22.45 32.61
C GLY A 633 -2.77 -22.33 31.46
N ALA A 634 -3.08 -21.11 31.01
CA ALA A 634 -3.78 -20.90 29.75
C ALA A 634 -2.83 -21.20 28.57
N THR A 635 -3.31 -21.91 27.56
CA THR A 635 -2.55 -22.18 26.34
C THR A 635 -2.77 -21.03 25.35
N ILE A 636 -1.68 -20.41 24.92
CA ILE A 636 -1.67 -19.39 23.87
C ILE A 636 -1.21 -20.08 22.58
N THR A 637 -1.98 -19.95 21.52
CA THR A 637 -1.69 -20.48 20.18
C THR A 637 -1.69 -19.30 19.22
N ALA A 638 -0.61 -19.09 18.48
CA ALA A 638 -0.54 -18.11 17.39
C ALA A 638 -0.39 -18.87 16.06
N GLU A 639 -1.32 -18.65 15.13
CA GLU A 639 -1.33 -19.22 13.78
C GLU A 639 -1.18 -18.09 12.74
N ASP A 640 -0.26 -18.21 11.78
CA ASP A 640 -0.08 -17.23 10.71
C ASP A 640 -0.94 -17.53 9.46
N ASP A 641 -0.97 -16.61 8.49
CA ASP A 641 -1.68 -16.77 7.20
C ASP A 641 -1.20 -17.99 6.36
N ALA A 642 -0.04 -18.59 6.68
CA ALA A 642 0.46 -19.80 6.05
C ALA A 642 0.05 -21.10 6.80
N GLY A 643 -0.50 -20.97 8.01
CA GLY A 643 -0.88 -22.08 8.89
C GLY A 643 0.28 -22.63 9.73
N ASN A 644 1.35 -21.86 9.94
CA ASN A 644 2.39 -22.19 10.92
C ASN A 644 1.88 -21.84 12.32
N ILE A 645 2.05 -22.76 13.28
CA ILE A 645 1.51 -22.62 14.64
C ILE A 645 2.63 -22.62 15.67
N GLN A 646 2.71 -21.57 16.48
CA GLN A 646 3.55 -21.50 17.69
C GLN A 646 2.66 -21.49 18.95
N THR A 647 3.10 -22.15 20.02
CA THR A 647 2.31 -22.29 21.27
C THR A 647 3.14 -22.05 22.54
N THR A 648 2.55 -21.39 23.53
CA THR A 648 3.13 -21.23 24.88
C THR A 648 2.05 -21.41 25.97
N GLU A 649 2.45 -21.53 27.24
CA GLU A 649 1.55 -21.61 28.40
C GLU A 649 1.79 -20.41 29.34
N THR A 650 0.74 -19.82 29.92
CA THR A 650 0.90 -18.72 30.90
C THR A 650 1.49 -19.21 32.23
N ASP A 651 2.30 -18.35 32.86
CA ASP A 651 2.86 -18.60 34.19
C ASP A 651 1.83 -18.42 35.32
N VAL A 652 2.26 -18.66 36.57
CA VAL A 652 1.38 -18.59 37.75
C VAL A 652 0.88 -17.18 38.13
N ASP A 653 1.46 -16.14 37.53
CA ASP A 653 1.04 -14.74 37.66
C ASP A 653 0.31 -14.25 36.38
N GLY A 654 0.03 -15.16 35.44
CA GLY A 654 -0.75 -14.97 34.21
C GLY A 654 0.05 -14.51 33.00
N ASN A 655 1.37 -14.39 33.10
CA ASN A 655 2.21 -13.82 32.02
C ASN A 655 2.55 -14.88 30.96
N TYR A 656 2.66 -14.48 29.69
CA TYR A 656 3.20 -15.30 28.61
C TYR A 656 4.22 -14.52 27.76
N GLN A 657 5.01 -15.26 26.98
CA GLN A 657 5.92 -14.71 25.98
C GLN A 657 6.08 -15.70 24.81
N LEU A 658 6.12 -15.17 23.59
CA LEU A 658 6.39 -15.84 22.32
C LEU A 658 7.42 -15.03 21.52
N GLU A 659 8.10 -15.67 20.57
CA GLU A 659 9.05 -15.03 19.65
C GLU A 659 8.60 -15.42 18.24
N LEU A 660 8.01 -14.47 17.52
CA LEU A 660 7.30 -14.68 16.25
C LEU A 660 7.95 -13.86 15.14
N VAL A 661 7.82 -14.30 13.88
CA VAL A 661 8.27 -13.53 12.70
C VAL A 661 7.33 -12.33 12.50
N HIS A 662 7.78 -11.26 11.84
CA HIS A 662 6.91 -10.11 11.55
C HIS A 662 5.81 -10.51 10.56
N GLY A 663 4.55 -10.32 10.95
CA GLY A 663 3.38 -10.80 10.19
C GLY A 663 2.05 -10.64 10.93
N GLN A 664 0.97 -11.12 10.31
CA GLN A 664 -0.36 -11.18 10.94
C GLN A 664 -0.58 -12.57 11.55
N TYR A 665 -1.05 -12.61 12.80
CA TYR A 665 -1.35 -13.87 13.50
C TYR A 665 -2.78 -13.89 14.03
N GLU A 666 -3.45 -15.04 13.93
CA GLU A 666 -4.64 -15.35 14.72
C GLU A 666 -4.19 -15.98 16.05
N PHE A 667 -4.38 -15.24 17.14
CA PHE A 667 -4.13 -15.72 18.50
C PHE A 667 -5.38 -16.39 19.06
N THR A 668 -5.30 -17.68 19.36
CA THR A 668 -6.31 -18.43 20.10
C THR A 668 -5.81 -18.77 21.50
N VAL A 669 -6.60 -18.41 22.52
CA VAL A 669 -6.30 -18.53 23.95
C VAL A 669 -7.33 -19.44 24.61
N ASP A 670 -6.86 -20.53 25.22
CA ASP A 670 -7.69 -21.57 25.82
C ASP A 670 -7.30 -21.85 27.28
N ALA A 671 -8.27 -22.09 28.18
CA ALA A 671 -8.02 -22.43 29.58
C ALA A 671 -9.14 -23.27 30.21
N ASP A 672 -8.78 -24.22 31.08
CA ASP A 672 -9.70 -25.12 31.79
C ASP A 672 -10.79 -24.33 32.58
N GLY A 673 -12.02 -24.30 32.06
CA GLY A 673 -13.17 -23.62 32.68
C GLY A 673 -13.42 -22.18 32.19
N PHE A 674 -12.75 -21.74 31.13
CA PHE A 674 -12.96 -20.45 30.47
C PHE A 674 -13.40 -20.66 29.02
N ALA A 675 -14.12 -19.67 28.48
CA ALA A 675 -14.46 -19.65 27.06
C ALA A 675 -13.20 -19.35 26.24
N THR A 676 -12.93 -20.14 25.20
CA THR A 676 -11.81 -19.92 24.29
C THR A 676 -11.97 -18.56 23.57
N ARG A 677 -10.92 -17.72 23.57
CA ARG A 677 -10.91 -16.42 22.88
C ARG A 677 -10.00 -16.48 21.68
N THR A 678 -10.45 -15.91 20.56
CA THR A 678 -9.65 -15.78 19.33
C THR A 678 -9.61 -14.31 18.89
N GLU A 679 -8.42 -13.81 18.53
CA GLU A 679 -8.17 -12.40 18.23
C GLU A 679 -7.03 -12.27 17.21
N SER A 680 -7.16 -11.42 16.20
CA SER A 680 -6.13 -11.24 15.16
C SER A 680 -5.22 -10.06 15.50
N VAL A 681 -3.91 -10.29 15.54
CA VAL A 681 -2.90 -9.36 16.07
C VAL A 681 -1.78 -9.17 15.04
N PRO A 682 -1.45 -7.92 14.66
CA PRO A 682 -0.25 -7.62 13.88
C PRO A 682 0.99 -7.71 14.77
N VAL A 683 2.01 -8.41 14.28
CA VAL A 683 3.29 -8.62 14.94
C VAL A 683 4.36 -7.89 14.14
N GLU A 684 4.83 -6.74 14.64
CA GLU A 684 5.84 -5.90 13.99
C GLU A 684 6.78 -5.26 15.03
N GLY A 685 8.05 -5.06 14.68
CA GLY A 685 9.03 -4.33 15.48
C GLY A 685 9.64 -5.12 16.66
N ASP A 686 10.31 -4.42 17.59
CA ASP A 686 11.10 -5.06 18.66
C ASP A 686 10.24 -5.91 19.64
N THR A 687 9.06 -5.40 20.02
CA THR A 687 8.21 -6.01 21.07
C THR A 687 6.76 -5.55 20.94
N VAL A 688 5.82 -6.49 20.95
CA VAL A 688 4.37 -6.25 21.01
C VAL A 688 3.83 -6.67 22.37
N VAL A 689 2.97 -5.86 22.96
CA VAL A 689 2.29 -6.15 24.23
C VAL A 689 0.81 -6.43 23.97
N GLN A 690 0.38 -7.67 24.21
CA GLN A 690 -0.99 -8.15 23.96
C GLN A 690 -1.54 -8.87 25.20
N ASP A 691 -2.40 -8.18 25.97
CA ASP A 691 -3.15 -8.77 27.08
C ASP A 691 -4.44 -9.46 26.58
N PHE A 692 -4.88 -10.51 27.26
CA PHE A 692 -6.15 -11.20 26.96
C PHE A 692 -7.04 -11.33 28.20
N GLU A 693 -8.33 -11.09 28.03
CA GLU A 693 -9.35 -11.30 29.06
C GLU A 693 -10.27 -12.44 28.62
N LEU A 694 -10.42 -13.47 29.45
CA LEU A 694 -11.31 -14.61 29.21
C LEU A 694 -12.53 -14.54 30.13
N ASP A 695 -13.68 -14.92 29.60
CA ASP A 695 -14.89 -15.08 30.41
C ASP A 695 -14.97 -16.51 30.99
N ALA A 696 -15.17 -16.63 32.30
CA ALA A 696 -15.37 -17.91 32.97
C ALA A 696 -16.64 -18.61 32.47
N GLN A 697 -16.59 -19.93 32.26
CA GLN A 697 -17.73 -20.71 31.80
C GLN A 697 -18.79 -20.90 32.89
N ALA A 698 -20.05 -20.84 32.48
CA ALA A 698 -21.22 -21.07 33.30
C ALA A 698 -21.55 -22.56 33.46
N SER A 699 -22.50 -22.85 34.35
CA SER A 699 -23.10 -24.17 34.51
C SER A 699 -24.61 -24.05 34.72
N TRP A 700 -25.37 -25.03 34.24
CA TRP A 700 -26.84 -25.02 34.36
C TRP A 700 -27.39 -26.32 34.89
N SER A 701 -28.03 -26.26 36.06
CA SER A 701 -28.68 -27.41 36.69
C SER A 701 -30.16 -27.15 36.99
N GLY A 702 -30.90 -28.22 37.28
CA GLY A 702 -32.28 -28.12 37.74
C GLY A 702 -33.01 -29.46 37.74
N SER A 703 -34.33 -29.42 37.96
CA SER A 703 -35.20 -30.59 37.86
C SER A 703 -36.36 -30.39 36.89
N VAL A 704 -36.75 -31.45 36.18
CA VAL A 704 -37.86 -31.43 35.21
C VAL A 704 -39.18 -31.91 35.84
N PHE A 705 -40.27 -31.16 35.69
CA PHE A 705 -41.58 -31.40 36.33
C PHE A 705 -42.78 -31.28 35.36
N GLU A 706 -43.91 -31.89 35.71
CA GLU A 706 -45.19 -31.74 35.00
C GLU A 706 -45.88 -30.41 35.35
N ALA A 707 -46.19 -29.61 34.34
CA ALA A 707 -46.85 -28.32 34.49
C ALA A 707 -48.27 -28.48 35.05
N GLY A 708 -48.46 -28.05 36.30
CA GLY A 708 -49.72 -28.16 37.04
C GLY A 708 -49.74 -29.24 38.11
N ASN A 709 -48.68 -30.04 38.26
CA ASN A 709 -48.52 -31.02 39.34
C ASN A 709 -47.13 -30.91 39.98
N GLU A 710 -47.02 -30.08 41.03
CA GLU A 710 -45.73 -29.64 41.59
C GLU A 710 -44.90 -30.73 42.28
N ASP A 711 -45.51 -31.88 42.60
CA ASP A 711 -44.82 -33.07 43.13
C ASP A 711 -44.40 -34.08 42.02
N GLN A 712 -44.73 -33.83 40.73
CA GLN A 712 -44.55 -34.81 39.66
C GLN A 712 -43.30 -34.54 38.80
N ILE A 713 -42.20 -35.12 39.27
CA ILE A 713 -40.91 -35.28 38.59
C ILE A 713 -41.05 -36.02 37.25
N LEU A 714 -40.26 -35.59 36.25
CA LEU A 714 -40.22 -36.13 34.89
C LEU A 714 -38.81 -36.63 34.51
N ASN A 715 -38.47 -37.86 34.93
CA ASN A 715 -37.35 -38.62 34.37
C ASN A 715 -37.49 -38.82 32.85
N GLY A 716 -36.37 -38.77 32.12
CA GLY A 716 -36.31 -39.04 30.68
C GLY A 716 -36.94 -37.92 29.86
N ALA A 717 -36.70 -36.67 30.23
CA ALA A 717 -36.73 -35.55 29.30
C ALA A 717 -35.35 -35.45 28.64
N GLU A 718 -35.32 -35.26 27.33
CA GLU A 718 -34.12 -34.93 26.56
C GLU A 718 -34.01 -33.39 26.54
N ILE A 719 -32.85 -32.84 26.92
CA ILE A 719 -32.54 -31.41 26.88
C ILE A 719 -31.37 -31.22 25.92
N THR A 720 -31.64 -30.60 24.78
CA THR A 720 -30.65 -30.18 23.78
C THR A 720 -30.33 -28.71 24.00
N LEU A 721 -29.06 -28.34 24.11
CA LEU A 721 -28.58 -26.96 24.05
C LEU A 721 -28.00 -26.67 22.65
N SER A 722 -28.33 -25.52 22.08
CA SER A 722 -27.74 -25.02 20.84
C SER A 722 -27.37 -23.54 20.91
N VAL A 723 -26.35 -23.15 20.15
CA VAL A 723 -25.95 -21.76 19.86
C VAL A 723 -25.99 -21.63 18.34
N ASP A 724 -26.60 -20.56 17.82
CA ASP A 724 -26.78 -20.32 16.38
C ASP A 724 -27.30 -21.53 15.56
N ASP A 725 -28.31 -22.23 16.11
CA ASP A 725 -28.91 -23.50 15.62
C ASP A 725 -27.98 -24.75 15.66
N ASP A 726 -26.68 -24.63 15.95
CA ASP A 726 -25.76 -25.76 16.13
C ASP A 726 -25.76 -26.30 17.58
N VAL A 727 -25.77 -27.63 17.73
CA VAL A 727 -25.94 -28.29 19.04
C VAL A 727 -24.61 -28.36 19.79
N VAL A 728 -24.56 -27.74 20.97
CA VAL A 728 -23.36 -27.66 21.83
C VAL A 728 -23.32 -28.76 22.90
N ASP A 729 -24.46 -29.14 23.50
CA ASP A 729 -24.54 -30.24 24.48
C ASP A 729 -25.95 -30.88 24.54
N GLU A 730 -26.03 -32.14 24.98
CA GLU A 730 -27.29 -32.90 25.13
C GLU A 730 -27.31 -33.76 26.41
N GLU A 731 -28.22 -33.44 27.34
CA GLU A 731 -28.41 -34.22 28.59
C GLU A 731 -29.82 -34.82 28.72
N ILE A 732 -29.96 -35.86 29.55
CA ILE A 732 -31.21 -36.60 29.75
C ILE A 732 -31.54 -36.69 31.24
N SER A 733 -32.68 -36.12 31.63
CA SER A 733 -33.06 -35.98 33.04
C SER A 733 -33.12 -37.33 33.78
N ASP A 734 -32.44 -37.39 34.93
CA ASP A 734 -32.16 -38.62 35.66
C ASP A 734 -33.44 -39.27 36.27
N THR A 735 -33.29 -40.34 37.03
CA THR A 735 -34.36 -40.97 37.81
C THR A 735 -35.09 -40.08 38.82
N ASN A 736 -34.46 -39.01 39.33
CA ASN A 736 -35.06 -37.93 40.12
C ASN A 736 -35.52 -36.74 39.24
N GLY A 737 -35.31 -36.81 37.93
CA GLY A 737 -35.58 -35.73 36.97
C GLY A 737 -34.54 -34.62 36.98
N GLU A 738 -33.39 -34.82 37.63
CA GLU A 738 -32.30 -33.86 37.74
C GLU A 738 -31.48 -33.83 36.42
N PHE A 739 -30.95 -32.67 36.05
CA PHE A 739 -30.01 -32.49 34.93
C PHE A 739 -28.93 -31.46 35.32
N THR A 740 -27.75 -31.56 34.68
CA THR A 740 -26.62 -30.63 34.87
C THR A 740 -25.81 -30.50 33.59
N PHE A 741 -25.63 -29.27 33.12
CA PHE A 741 -24.67 -28.85 32.11
C PHE A 741 -23.50 -28.12 32.77
N THR A 742 -22.30 -28.22 32.20
CA THR A 742 -21.06 -27.57 32.65
C THR A 742 -20.26 -27.12 31.44
N ASN A 743 -19.34 -26.18 31.61
CA ASN A 743 -18.53 -25.63 30.52
C ASN A 743 -19.39 -24.95 29.45
N LEU A 744 -20.39 -24.17 29.88
CA LEU A 744 -21.24 -23.39 28.98
C LEU A 744 -20.64 -21.99 28.80
N ASP A 745 -20.36 -21.59 27.56
CA ASP A 745 -19.86 -20.26 27.28
C ASP A 745 -20.94 -19.18 27.58
N PRO A 746 -20.58 -17.95 27.98
CA PRO A 746 -21.54 -16.92 28.37
C PRO A 746 -22.20 -16.22 27.18
N VAL A 747 -22.87 -17.00 26.33
CA VAL A 747 -23.62 -16.59 25.13
C VAL A 747 -25.10 -17.02 25.21
N GLU A 748 -25.98 -16.49 24.34
CA GLU A 748 -27.39 -16.91 24.32
C GLU A 748 -27.55 -18.35 23.81
N HIS A 749 -27.87 -19.25 24.73
CA HIS A 749 -28.17 -20.65 24.45
C HIS A 749 -29.67 -20.85 24.20
N THR A 750 -30.02 -21.58 23.15
CA THR A 750 -31.37 -22.14 22.96
C THR A 750 -31.45 -23.53 23.58
N ALA A 751 -32.24 -23.66 24.65
CA ALA A 751 -32.55 -24.93 25.27
C ALA A 751 -33.88 -25.48 24.72
N GLU A 752 -33.83 -26.62 24.03
CA GLU A 752 -35.01 -27.37 23.60
C GLU A 752 -35.20 -28.63 24.43
N VAL A 753 -36.36 -28.76 25.06
CA VAL A 753 -36.69 -29.85 25.98
C VAL A 753 -37.82 -30.69 25.42
N ARG A 754 -37.53 -31.97 25.17
CA ARG A 754 -38.44 -32.95 24.58
C ARG A 754 -38.78 -34.07 25.55
N ARG A 755 -40.03 -34.56 25.51
CA ARG A 755 -40.44 -35.76 26.26
C ARG A 755 -41.72 -36.38 25.73
N ALA A 756 -41.69 -37.68 25.43
CA ALA A 756 -42.86 -38.41 24.94
C ALA A 756 -44.06 -38.34 25.92
N GLY A 757 -45.22 -37.88 25.43
CA GLY A 757 -46.39 -37.60 26.28
C GLY A 757 -46.41 -36.19 26.87
N SER A 758 -45.54 -35.29 26.41
CA SER A 758 -45.51 -33.88 26.77
C SER A 758 -45.28 -33.03 25.51
N VAL A 759 -45.74 -31.78 25.57
CA VAL A 759 -45.50 -30.76 24.54
C VAL A 759 -44.07 -30.25 24.72
N ASP A 760 -43.29 -30.34 23.65
CA ASP A 760 -41.91 -29.83 23.58
C ASP A 760 -41.83 -28.35 23.96
N LYS A 761 -40.71 -27.95 24.59
CA LYS A 761 -40.52 -26.61 25.12
C LYS A 761 -39.15 -26.06 24.74
N VAL A 762 -39.15 -24.97 23.96
CA VAL A 762 -37.96 -24.17 23.68
C VAL A 762 -37.88 -23.00 24.68
N LYS A 763 -36.67 -22.65 25.13
CA LYS A 763 -36.37 -21.47 25.96
C LYS A 763 -34.99 -20.93 25.58
N MET A 764 -34.86 -19.62 25.37
CA MET A 764 -33.56 -18.94 25.22
C MET A 764 -33.00 -18.59 26.61
N ILE A 765 -31.68 -18.73 26.79
CA ILE A 765 -30.97 -18.74 28.07
C ILE A 765 -29.61 -18.05 27.90
N GLU A 766 -29.51 -16.80 28.34
CA GLU A 766 -28.28 -15.99 28.39
C GLU A 766 -27.62 -16.16 29.77
N PHE A 767 -26.32 -16.50 29.85
CA PHE A 767 -25.59 -16.72 31.11
C PHE A 767 -24.64 -15.58 31.42
N GLU A 768 -24.50 -15.21 32.70
CA GLU A 768 -23.38 -14.35 33.13
C GLU A 768 -22.09 -15.20 33.23
N PRO A 769 -20.88 -14.64 32.99
CA PRO A 769 -19.63 -15.36 33.19
C PRO A 769 -19.53 -16.01 34.57
N GLY A 770 -19.16 -17.28 34.61
CA GLY A 770 -19.06 -18.08 35.84
C GLY A 770 -20.40 -18.43 36.52
N GLU A 771 -21.56 -18.21 35.90
CA GLU A 771 -22.86 -18.39 36.58
C GLU A 771 -23.18 -19.86 36.91
N GLU A 772 -23.30 -20.19 38.21
CA GLU A 772 -23.95 -21.42 38.70
C GLU A 772 -25.49 -21.29 38.65
N ARG A 773 -26.10 -21.47 37.48
CA ARG A 773 -27.56 -21.34 37.31
C ARG A 773 -28.30 -22.59 37.78
N HIS A 774 -29.31 -22.42 38.65
CA HIS A 774 -30.26 -23.49 39.02
C HIS A 774 -31.71 -23.13 38.67
N GLU A 775 -32.29 -23.73 37.63
CA GLU A 775 -33.68 -23.47 37.18
C GLU A 775 -34.47 -24.74 36.82
N ASP A 776 -35.62 -24.92 37.47
CA ASP A 776 -36.53 -26.05 37.22
C ASP A 776 -37.36 -25.91 35.94
N ILE A 777 -37.34 -26.94 35.09
CA ILE A 777 -38.05 -26.96 33.82
C ILE A 777 -39.43 -27.60 33.98
N ARG A 778 -40.50 -26.85 33.70
CA ARG A 778 -41.87 -27.39 33.68
C ARG A 778 -42.36 -27.66 32.25
N LEU A 779 -42.75 -28.91 31.95
CA LEU A 779 -43.30 -29.37 30.65
C LEU A 779 -44.82 -29.59 30.73
N THR A 780 -45.55 -29.30 29.66
CA THR A 780 -47.02 -29.46 29.63
C THR A 780 -47.41 -30.82 29.06
N PRO A 781 -48.28 -31.63 29.69
CA PRO A 781 -48.74 -32.90 29.10
C PRO A 781 -49.67 -32.70 27.88
N GLU A 782 -49.67 -33.66 26.95
CA GLU A 782 -50.48 -33.67 25.70
C GLU A 782 -51.99 -33.92 25.89
#